data_AF-A0A3D0SSZ1-F1
#
_entry.id   AF-A0A3D0SSZ1-F1
#
_cell.length_a   1.000
_cell.length_b   1.000
_cell.length_c   1.000
_cell.angle_alpha   90.00
_cell.angle_beta   90.00
_cell.angle_gamma   90.00
#
_symmetry.space_group_name_H-M   'P 1'
#
loop_
_entity.id
_entity.type
_entity.pdbx_description
1 polymer ?
#
loop_
_entity_poly.entity_id
_entity_poly.type
_entity_poly.pdbx_seq_one_letter_code
_entity_poly.pdbx_strand_id
1 'polypeptide(L)'
;ALFSEFKDLLKVLKRACRFRADAKGVSLSELYHAIRDDPTAFLRERADTLAAQGALNNAQLIRQLFYTQLMEFYNRLQLLQAGLAGKGSTASVFRYSAQYPVWCTQFMLHAGRILLDRPEPWVRDTLTHMFAGLENRTRFTGADLGVARLLQEARQRHPDWAEALAPHLGRAMRRDGFFSRTLNGYDAGMILAGLEYDPPSGTMASFEPLMDPKVAESLFTRMADGRLPRADLIALTLRKLQGPLQPGVAKTWIECQQRLALSDTEIQGQAEAFINLLNAPAPAVSKRALRIIEKYFLTDTRQGEELISALGYLLQNPVQVLAKSSLRLLKKLVKSNPELTRPALNAAIAGLSNPHAALRHELARWFGAFPVSSFGDEALQRLQEAAIALPVVEQASLTSLLTVANNKPPVTHDATPLDYRADLDARLALLQQRLKEQPNNGVLRQRLAVLEGYLATGQCPPLEPAVAGHASALSAPDFALHETAEALAADVVRTQRRVFTQADYDRILAGMARFTLSDHDTGRIRAILAPLLSRLDHWRQTAISEAGSGPSGELAGLILAHAWQTGEWIAFPKGSRGEQLLNIQFGPALRRRLKHVLALRAAGQETLLSVPTHTTGWLTPEVFAERFARLPRPLLDADELSAALYRLPALPEPRAIAWTRLASLVESRSEALDEAVALALAPDDRARRSLDWFLDRFARQPPNEQLFQSLASIGGSGLVETFRVKVLHHTPETPENTAFRLFNAALRCRFGLDDAQIGGRASALAERLAPRAGWLSRVLQHPGADSSPFAELLFAPRPVTETLADAVHTAAASVSFIYDTPYPFLWPYLLAHPQQFAAPGRVADLAYQFPPLAQRLFEAGLCRQGRKEDYYRDLTLKLLMQGRLPQVDVRPHLARAARGLAVAQPAQREVCVDLMAQWLNDGRMTPVDGAITLATLIRETGQGFAHLNQALASLRVTGPLGSATVLLALERAIGGGVAGFPSRKLSLILDQLSTVLEDTPYAVSEPAARDVLSTLATVKKSVSRDKANALLTRPLMTDQPPAWVLALAPPAGE
;
A
#
# COMPACT_ATOMS: atom_id res chain seq x y z
N ALA A 1 -26.10 57.25 -12.02
CA ALA A 1 -26.47 57.38 -13.43
C ALA A 1 -25.92 56.20 -14.25
N LEU A 2 -24.63 56.14 -14.57
CA LEU A 2 -24.05 55.01 -15.34
C LEU A 2 -24.33 53.61 -14.74
N PHE A 3 -24.26 53.44 -13.42
CA PHE A 3 -24.53 52.13 -12.80
C PHE A 3 -25.98 51.65 -12.96
N SER A 4 -26.97 52.55 -12.93
CA SER A 4 -28.37 52.15 -13.14
C SER A 4 -28.61 51.67 -14.57
N GLU A 5 -27.89 52.24 -15.54
CA GLU A 5 -27.95 51.84 -16.95
C GLU A 5 -27.24 50.48 -17.19
N PHE A 6 -26.10 50.24 -16.53
CA PHE A 6 -25.36 48.98 -16.67
C PHE A 6 -25.91 47.82 -15.82
N LYS A 7 -26.79 48.09 -14.84
CA LYS A 7 -27.27 47.09 -13.87
C LYS A 7 -27.96 45.90 -14.53
N ASP A 8 -28.80 46.15 -15.51
CA ASP A 8 -29.55 45.10 -16.20
C ASP A 8 -28.68 44.34 -17.20
N LEU A 9 -27.77 45.03 -17.87
CA LEU A 9 -26.75 44.42 -18.72
C LEU A 9 -25.80 43.49 -17.93
N LEU A 10 -25.42 43.89 -16.71
CA LEU A 10 -24.62 43.08 -15.81
C LEU A 10 -25.36 41.80 -15.37
N LYS A 11 -26.67 41.86 -15.12
CA LYS A 11 -27.49 40.67 -14.80
C LYS A 11 -27.52 39.68 -15.96
N VAL A 12 -27.67 40.19 -17.19
CA VAL A 12 -27.71 39.37 -18.41
C VAL A 12 -26.35 38.71 -18.68
N LEU A 13 -25.25 39.46 -18.58
CA LEU A 13 -23.89 38.91 -18.73
C LEU A 13 -23.57 37.86 -17.66
N LYS A 14 -23.97 38.08 -16.40
CA LYS A 14 -23.83 37.09 -15.33
C LYS A 14 -24.61 35.82 -15.64
N ARG A 15 -25.84 35.95 -16.16
CA ARG A 15 -26.64 34.79 -16.58
C ARG A 15 -25.92 34.00 -17.67
N ALA A 16 -25.39 34.67 -18.68
CA ALA A 16 -24.64 34.05 -19.78
C ALA A 16 -23.39 33.28 -19.32
N CYS A 17 -22.68 33.78 -18.30
CA CYS A 17 -21.43 33.19 -17.79
C CYS A 17 -21.63 32.03 -16.78
N ARG A 18 -22.86 31.77 -16.31
CA ARG A 18 -23.15 30.69 -15.35
C ARG A 18 -22.95 29.32 -15.98
N PHE A 19 -22.42 28.34 -15.26
CA PHE A 19 -22.31 26.98 -15.81
C PHE A 19 -23.71 26.33 -15.95
N ARG A 20 -23.99 25.71 -17.10
CA ARG A 20 -25.18 24.87 -17.33
C ARG A 20 -24.85 23.77 -18.35
N ALA A 21 -25.13 22.52 -17.98
CA ALA A 21 -24.76 21.35 -18.79
C ALA A 21 -25.43 21.30 -20.18
N ASP A 22 -26.63 21.88 -20.29
CA ASP A 22 -27.48 21.78 -21.49
C ASP A 22 -27.61 23.11 -22.26
N ALA A 23 -26.68 24.06 -22.04
CA ALA A 23 -26.74 25.37 -22.70
C ALA A 23 -26.30 25.31 -24.17
N LYS A 24 -27.06 25.95 -25.06
CA LYS A 24 -26.60 26.21 -26.44
C LYS A 24 -25.43 27.20 -26.41
N GLY A 25 -24.31 26.85 -27.03
CA GLY A 25 -23.14 27.73 -27.10
C GLY A 25 -23.38 28.94 -28.00
N VAL A 26 -22.91 30.12 -27.59
CA VAL A 26 -22.93 31.38 -28.36
C VAL A 26 -21.52 31.96 -28.37
N SER A 27 -21.08 32.55 -29.49
CA SER A 27 -19.74 33.16 -29.56
C SER A 27 -19.69 34.50 -28.80
N LEU A 28 -18.55 34.79 -28.16
CA LEU A 28 -18.35 36.06 -27.45
C LEU A 28 -18.45 37.27 -28.39
N SER A 29 -18.02 37.12 -29.65
CA SER A 29 -18.13 38.14 -30.69
C SER A 29 -19.57 38.45 -31.07
N GLU A 30 -20.43 37.45 -31.22
CA GLU A 30 -21.85 37.66 -31.55
C GLU A 30 -22.58 38.37 -30.40
N LEU A 31 -22.30 37.98 -29.16
CA LEU A 31 -22.86 38.65 -27.99
C LEU A 31 -22.35 40.11 -27.89
N TYR A 32 -21.06 40.32 -28.16
CA TYR A 32 -20.45 41.65 -28.14
C TYR A 32 -21.07 42.57 -29.21
N HIS A 33 -21.20 42.12 -30.45
CA HIS A 33 -21.86 42.88 -31.52
C HIS A 33 -23.32 43.18 -31.18
N ALA A 34 -24.07 42.19 -30.69
CA ALA A 34 -25.47 42.38 -30.30
C ALA A 34 -25.63 43.44 -29.18
N ILE A 35 -24.74 43.46 -28.20
CA ILE A 35 -24.75 44.46 -27.12
C ILE A 35 -24.29 45.83 -27.62
N ARG A 36 -23.25 45.87 -28.47
CA ARG A 36 -22.63 47.12 -28.94
C ARG A 36 -23.54 47.88 -29.90
N ASP A 37 -24.19 47.15 -30.80
CA ASP A 37 -24.92 47.75 -31.91
C ASP A 37 -26.27 48.31 -31.46
N ASP A 38 -26.96 47.64 -30.52
CA ASP A 38 -28.14 48.19 -29.82
C ASP A 38 -28.35 47.54 -28.44
N PRO A 39 -27.84 48.14 -27.35
CA PRO A 39 -27.93 47.57 -26.01
C PRO A 39 -29.37 47.53 -25.48
N THR A 40 -30.23 48.46 -25.91
CA THR A 40 -31.61 48.55 -25.40
C THR A 40 -32.49 47.49 -26.06
N ALA A 41 -32.37 47.31 -27.37
CA ALA A 41 -33.04 46.22 -28.08
C ALA A 41 -32.48 44.86 -27.67
N PHE A 42 -31.17 44.74 -27.44
CA PHE A 42 -30.58 43.51 -26.93
C PHE A 42 -31.21 43.09 -25.59
N LEU A 43 -31.30 44.01 -24.62
CA LEU A 43 -31.90 43.73 -23.31
C LEU A 43 -33.39 43.36 -23.40
N ARG A 44 -34.13 43.95 -24.35
CA ARG A 44 -35.56 43.74 -24.52
C ARG A 44 -35.89 42.43 -25.23
N GLU A 45 -35.12 42.06 -26.26
CA GLU A 45 -35.55 41.05 -27.24
C GLU A 45 -34.57 39.90 -27.43
N ARG A 46 -33.26 40.11 -27.19
CA ARG A 46 -32.21 39.14 -27.57
C ARG A 46 -31.47 38.53 -26.39
N ALA A 47 -31.61 39.11 -25.19
CA ALA A 47 -30.91 38.68 -23.99
C ALA A 47 -31.25 37.25 -23.56
N ASP A 48 -32.51 36.82 -23.69
CA ASP A 48 -32.96 35.50 -23.24
C ASP A 48 -32.51 34.36 -24.15
N THR A 49 -32.24 34.66 -25.42
CA THR A 49 -31.76 33.70 -26.42
C THR A 49 -30.24 33.68 -26.54
N LEU A 50 -29.59 34.84 -26.67
CA LEU A 50 -28.13 34.95 -26.86
C LEU A 50 -27.33 34.93 -25.55
N ALA A 51 -27.94 35.36 -24.45
CA ALA A 51 -27.35 35.34 -23.11
C ALA A 51 -28.16 34.43 -22.16
N ALA A 52 -28.66 33.32 -22.72
CA ALA A 52 -29.25 32.22 -21.97
C ALA A 52 -28.27 31.70 -20.91
N GLN A 53 -28.78 31.06 -19.87
CA GLN A 53 -27.94 30.60 -18.78
C GLN A 53 -26.87 29.61 -19.27
N GLY A 54 -25.59 29.99 -19.19
CA GLY A 54 -24.46 29.20 -19.68
C GLY A 54 -24.17 29.25 -21.16
N ALA A 55 -24.79 30.20 -21.88
CA ALA A 55 -24.54 30.40 -23.31
C ALA A 55 -23.06 30.61 -23.66
N LEU A 56 -22.27 31.18 -22.75
CA LEU A 56 -20.83 31.40 -22.95
C LEU A 56 -19.94 30.28 -22.37
N ASN A 57 -20.50 29.25 -21.73
CA ASN A 57 -19.76 28.23 -20.99
C ASN A 57 -20.20 26.81 -21.41
N ASN A 58 -19.77 26.34 -22.60
CA ASN A 58 -20.07 25.00 -23.12
C ASN A 58 -18.91 24.01 -22.84
N ALA A 59 -19.24 22.86 -22.25
CA ALA A 59 -18.31 21.86 -21.73
C ALA A 59 -17.59 20.99 -22.78
N GLN A 60 -18.01 20.96 -24.06
CA GLN A 60 -17.50 19.98 -25.03
C GLN A 60 -16.42 20.49 -26.01
N LEU A 61 -16.20 21.80 -26.13
CA LEU A 61 -15.32 22.35 -27.18
C LEU A 61 -14.27 23.37 -26.71
N ILE A 62 -14.39 23.90 -25.49
CA ILE A 62 -13.64 25.10 -25.07
C ILE A 62 -12.89 24.83 -23.75
N ARG A 63 -11.95 23.88 -23.74
CA ARG A 63 -11.28 23.52 -22.48
C ARG A 63 -9.93 24.18 -22.21
N GLN A 64 -9.28 24.90 -23.14
CA GLN A 64 -7.97 25.49 -22.81
C GLN A 64 -7.67 26.94 -23.29
N LEU A 65 -8.16 27.42 -24.45
CA LEU A 65 -7.75 28.77 -24.92
C LEU A 65 -8.72 29.92 -24.58
N PHE A 66 -10.04 29.76 -24.77
CA PHE A 66 -11.01 30.84 -24.49
C PHE A 66 -11.53 30.88 -23.05
N TYR A 67 -11.32 29.81 -22.28
CA TYR A 67 -11.73 29.76 -20.86
C TYR A 67 -11.05 30.88 -20.07
N THR A 68 -9.75 31.11 -20.26
CA THR A 68 -8.99 32.14 -19.55
C THR A 68 -9.48 33.56 -19.84
N GLN A 69 -9.77 33.90 -21.11
CA GLN A 69 -10.26 35.24 -21.50
C GLN A 69 -11.68 35.51 -21.00
N LEU A 70 -12.56 34.51 -21.10
CA LEU A 70 -13.92 34.60 -20.55
C LEU A 70 -13.90 34.78 -19.03
N MET A 71 -13.01 34.06 -18.35
CA MET A 71 -12.83 34.18 -16.91
C MET A 71 -12.29 35.55 -16.50
N GLU A 72 -11.35 36.11 -17.26
CA GLU A 72 -10.83 37.45 -17.04
C GLU A 72 -11.93 38.51 -17.17
N PHE A 73 -12.77 38.42 -18.20
CA PHE A 73 -13.90 39.33 -18.40
C PHE A 73 -14.92 39.22 -17.26
N TYR A 74 -15.32 37.99 -16.88
CA TYR A 74 -16.22 37.77 -15.75
C TYR A 74 -15.67 38.34 -14.44
N ASN A 75 -14.38 38.17 -14.19
CA ASN A 75 -13.71 38.73 -13.02
C ASN A 75 -13.75 40.26 -13.00
N ARG A 76 -13.49 40.93 -14.14
CA ARG A 76 -13.59 42.40 -14.24
C ARG A 76 -14.99 42.91 -13.92
N LEU A 77 -16.03 42.20 -14.38
CA LEU A 77 -17.43 42.53 -14.05
C LEU A 77 -17.74 42.38 -12.55
N GLN A 78 -17.17 41.35 -11.91
CA GLN A 78 -17.32 41.13 -10.47
C GLN A 78 -16.58 42.19 -9.64
N LEU A 79 -15.40 42.63 -10.07
CA LEU A 79 -14.65 43.73 -9.45
C LEU A 79 -15.43 45.05 -9.50
N LEU A 80 -16.00 45.38 -10.67
CA LEU A 80 -16.85 46.56 -10.83
C LEU A 80 -18.06 46.51 -9.89
N GLN A 81 -18.69 45.33 -9.75
CA GLN A 81 -19.79 45.19 -8.82
C GLN A 81 -19.37 45.33 -7.35
N ALA A 82 -18.23 44.78 -6.94
CA ALA A 82 -17.73 44.92 -5.57
C ALA A 82 -17.55 46.40 -5.18
N GLY A 83 -17.03 47.22 -6.10
CA GLY A 83 -16.87 48.66 -5.89
C GLY A 83 -18.20 49.42 -5.76
N LEU A 84 -19.26 48.94 -6.42
CA LEU A 84 -20.56 49.62 -6.50
C LEU A 84 -21.65 49.02 -5.59
N ALA A 85 -21.35 47.90 -4.91
CA ALA A 85 -22.28 47.15 -4.06
C ALA A 85 -22.54 47.82 -2.70
N GLY A 86 -23.74 47.67 -2.13
CA GLY A 86 -24.00 47.94 -0.70
C GLY A 86 -23.71 46.71 0.18
N LYS A 87 -23.68 46.87 1.52
CA LYS A 87 -23.35 45.84 2.53
C LYS A 87 -23.94 44.45 2.22
N GLY A 88 -25.23 44.38 1.88
CA GLY A 88 -25.94 43.10 1.62
C GLY A 88 -25.55 42.39 0.32
N SER A 89 -24.97 43.10 -0.65
CA SER A 89 -24.61 42.56 -1.98
C SER A 89 -23.13 42.21 -2.14
N THR A 90 -22.25 42.82 -1.35
CA THR A 90 -20.79 42.63 -1.44
C THR A 90 -20.36 41.20 -1.13
N ALA A 91 -20.93 40.59 -0.09
CA ALA A 91 -20.59 39.22 0.30
C ALA A 91 -20.85 38.20 -0.82
N SER A 92 -21.81 38.47 -1.72
CA SER A 92 -22.14 37.58 -2.85
C SER A 92 -21.07 37.53 -3.94
N VAL A 93 -20.23 38.57 -4.07
CA VAL A 93 -19.14 38.63 -5.06
C VAL A 93 -18.04 37.63 -4.72
N PHE A 94 -17.80 37.40 -3.42
CA PHE A 94 -16.79 36.50 -2.88
C PHE A 94 -17.35 35.10 -2.56
N ARG A 95 -18.55 34.76 -3.06
CA ARG A 95 -19.12 33.42 -2.91
C ARG A 95 -18.74 32.56 -4.12
N TYR A 96 -18.03 31.48 -3.85
CA TYR A 96 -17.92 30.36 -4.77
C TYR A 96 -19.20 29.51 -4.69
N SER A 97 -19.71 29.07 -5.84
CA SER A 97 -20.72 28.02 -5.92
C SER A 97 -20.47 27.17 -7.17
N ALA A 98 -20.96 25.92 -7.19
CA ALA A 98 -20.90 25.07 -8.39
C ALA A 98 -21.60 25.69 -9.63
N GLN A 99 -22.40 26.74 -9.45
CA GLN A 99 -23.09 27.48 -10.51
C GLN A 99 -22.27 28.65 -11.08
N TYR A 100 -21.18 29.06 -10.40
CA TYR A 100 -20.31 30.17 -10.81
C TYR A 100 -18.94 29.65 -11.28
N PRO A 101 -18.30 30.34 -12.24
CA PRO A 101 -17.04 29.87 -12.79
C PRO A 101 -15.83 30.21 -11.89
N VAL A 102 -14.68 29.55 -12.10
CA VAL A 102 -13.47 29.64 -11.24
C VAL A 102 -12.79 31.00 -11.39
N TRP A 103 -12.48 31.69 -10.29
CA TRP A 103 -11.74 32.95 -10.34
C TRP A 103 -10.34 32.77 -10.96
N CYS A 104 -9.94 33.70 -11.84
CA CYS A 104 -8.53 33.85 -12.23
C CYS A 104 -7.64 34.22 -11.03
N THR A 105 -6.34 34.00 -11.21
CA THR A 105 -5.28 34.45 -10.31
C THR A 105 -5.45 35.94 -9.91
N GLN A 106 -5.18 36.28 -8.65
CA GLN A 106 -5.23 37.67 -8.12
C GLN A 106 -6.61 38.33 -8.00
N PHE A 107 -7.71 37.69 -8.42
CA PHE A 107 -9.05 38.26 -8.26
C PHE A 107 -9.35 38.68 -6.81
N MET A 108 -9.05 37.81 -5.84
CA MET A 108 -9.29 38.07 -4.43
C MET A 108 -8.55 39.32 -3.92
N LEU A 109 -7.30 39.50 -4.35
CA LEU A 109 -6.51 40.68 -4.00
C LEU A 109 -7.12 41.96 -4.57
N HIS A 110 -7.49 41.97 -5.85
CA HIS A 110 -8.07 43.14 -6.49
C HIS A 110 -9.44 43.49 -5.91
N ALA A 111 -10.30 42.49 -5.72
CA ALA A 111 -11.63 42.68 -5.14
C ALA A 111 -11.53 43.18 -3.70
N GLY A 112 -10.59 42.62 -2.93
CA GLY A 112 -10.31 43.05 -1.57
C GLY A 112 -9.75 44.46 -1.48
N ARG A 113 -8.83 44.87 -2.38
CA ARG A 113 -8.32 46.25 -2.42
C ARG A 113 -9.42 47.26 -2.68
N ILE A 114 -10.33 46.96 -3.60
CA ILE A 114 -11.53 47.78 -3.84
C ILE A 114 -12.35 47.92 -2.55
N LEU A 115 -12.44 46.87 -1.71
CA LEU A 115 -13.07 46.97 -0.40
C LEU A 115 -12.25 47.74 0.62
N LEU A 116 -10.92 47.64 0.61
CA LEU A 116 -10.06 48.40 1.51
C LEU A 116 -10.05 49.91 1.21
N ASP A 117 -10.35 50.30 -0.03
CA ASP A 117 -10.47 51.72 -0.41
C ASP A 117 -11.81 52.34 0.02
N ARG A 118 -12.70 51.53 0.63
CA ARG A 118 -14.04 51.97 1.06
C ARG A 118 -14.05 52.45 2.51
N PRO A 119 -14.71 53.59 2.80
CA PRO A 119 -14.72 54.18 4.14
C PRO A 119 -15.69 53.50 5.12
N GLU A 120 -16.55 52.58 4.67
CA GLU A 120 -17.64 52.09 5.52
C GLU A 120 -17.20 51.06 6.58
N PRO A 121 -17.73 51.13 7.83
CA PRO A 121 -17.27 50.31 8.94
C PRO A 121 -17.61 48.81 8.80
N TRP A 122 -18.58 48.45 7.95
CA TRP A 122 -18.96 47.05 7.71
C TRP A 122 -17.94 46.28 6.85
N VAL A 123 -16.96 46.98 6.25
CA VAL A 123 -15.90 46.39 5.42
C VAL A 123 -15.10 45.36 6.23
N ARG A 124 -14.74 45.69 7.47
CA ARG A 124 -14.01 44.80 8.38
C ARG A 124 -14.69 43.45 8.52
N ASP A 125 -15.97 43.46 8.92
CA ASP A 125 -16.73 42.23 9.16
C ASP A 125 -16.90 41.41 7.87
N THR A 126 -16.99 42.09 6.73
CA THR A 126 -17.09 41.44 5.41
C THR A 126 -15.79 40.72 5.04
N LEU A 127 -14.63 41.37 5.27
CA LEU A 127 -13.33 40.75 5.04
C LEU A 127 -13.06 39.61 6.03
N THR A 128 -13.39 39.76 7.31
CA THR A 128 -13.28 38.68 8.30
C THR A 128 -14.15 37.48 7.90
N HIS A 129 -15.40 37.72 7.49
CA HIS A 129 -16.28 36.64 7.01
C HIS A 129 -15.77 35.99 5.71
N MET A 130 -15.12 36.77 4.84
CA MET A 130 -14.44 36.25 3.66
C MET A 130 -13.28 35.32 4.03
N PHE A 131 -12.42 35.74 4.96
CA PHE A 131 -11.27 34.96 5.42
C PHE A 131 -11.67 33.70 6.21
N ALA A 132 -12.74 33.77 7.01
CA ALA A 132 -13.29 32.63 7.74
C ALA A 132 -13.73 31.49 6.80
N GLY A 133 -14.21 31.83 5.59
CA GLY A 133 -14.68 30.86 4.59
C GLY A 133 -13.70 30.49 3.49
N LEU A 134 -12.39 30.81 3.62
CA LEU A 134 -11.40 30.62 2.54
C LEU A 134 -11.38 29.20 1.95
N GLU A 135 -11.42 28.15 2.80
CA GLU A 135 -11.40 26.75 2.36
C GLU A 135 -12.61 26.38 1.48
N ASN A 136 -13.78 26.96 1.76
CA ASN A 136 -14.99 26.75 0.95
C ASN A 136 -15.01 27.61 -0.33
N ARG A 137 -14.08 28.56 -0.46
CA ARG A 137 -14.09 29.59 -1.51
C ARG A 137 -13.00 29.39 -2.57
N THR A 138 -11.88 28.76 -2.22
CA THR A 138 -10.75 28.51 -3.12
C THR A 138 -10.66 27.03 -3.48
N ARG A 139 -10.76 26.66 -4.77
CA ARG A 139 -10.77 25.25 -5.24
C ARG A 139 -9.44 24.50 -5.10
N PHE A 140 -8.31 25.19 -5.07
CA PHE A 140 -6.97 24.57 -5.03
C PHE A 140 -5.97 25.44 -4.24
N THR A 141 -4.94 24.83 -3.66
CA THR A 141 -3.79 25.54 -3.07
C THR A 141 -2.95 26.19 -4.17
N GLY A 142 -2.49 27.43 -3.97
CA GLY A 142 -1.72 28.18 -4.97
C GLY A 142 -2.48 28.71 -6.20
N ALA A 143 -3.78 28.40 -6.36
CA ALA A 143 -4.60 28.88 -7.49
C ALA A 143 -5.12 30.31 -7.30
N ASP A 144 -5.37 30.73 -6.07
CA ASP A 144 -5.85 32.09 -5.73
C ASP A 144 -4.69 32.94 -5.18
N LEU A 145 -3.80 33.39 -6.06
CA LEU A 145 -2.71 34.30 -5.70
C LEU A 145 -3.26 35.58 -5.06
N GLY A 146 -2.71 36.03 -3.93
CA GLY A 146 -2.94 37.36 -3.35
C GLY A 146 -3.85 37.47 -2.11
N VAL A 147 -4.35 36.37 -1.56
CA VAL A 147 -5.09 36.37 -0.27
C VAL A 147 -4.19 36.79 0.90
N ALA A 148 -2.99 36.24 0.99
CA ALA A 148 -2.04 36.61 2.05
C ALA A 148 -1.63 38.07 1.90
N ARG A 149 -1.41 38.52 0.66
CA ARG A 149 -1.08 39.91 0.36
C ARG A 149 -2.19 40.88 0.76
N LEU A 150 -3.44 40.54 0.47
CA LEU A 150 -4.59 41.34 0.86
C LEU A 150 -4.70 41.46 2.39
N LEU A 151 -4.50 40.35 3.10
CA LEU A 151 -4.58 40.33 4.56
C LEU A 151 -3.45 41.19 5.19
N GLN A 152 -2.25 41.13 4.63
CA GLN A 152 -1.14 42.01 5.01
C GLN A 152 -1.49 43.50 4.77
N GLU A 153 -2.05 43.84 3.60
CA GLU A 153 -2.43 45.21 3.26
C GLU A 153 -3.57 45.73 4.16
N ALA A 154 -4.54 44.88 4.48
CA ALA A 154 -5.62 45.21 5.40
C ALA A 154 -5.07 45.57 6.80
N ARG A 155 -4.12 44.78 7.32
CA ARG A 155 -3.47 45.05 8.62
C ARG A 155 -2.60 46.31 8.61
N GLN A 156 -1.97 46.62 7.48
CA GLN A 156 -1.14 47.83 7.33
C GLN A 156 -1.98 49.10 7.25
N ARG A 157 -3.10 49.07 6.51
CA ARG A 157 -4.00 50.22 6.36
C ARG A 157 -4.91 50.43 7.55
N HIS A 158 -5.31 49.34 8.22
CA HIS A 158 -6.21 49.35 9.37
C HIS A 158 -5.63 48.51 10.53
N PRO A 159 -4.66 49.06 11.30
CA PRO A 159 -4.05 48.36 12.42
C PRO A 159 -5.04 47.95 13.52
N ASP A 160 -6.15 48.69 13.66
CA ASP A 160 -7.26 48.41 14.59
C ASP A 160 -8.00 47.09 14.27
N TRP A 161 -7.81 46.51 13.07
CA TRP A 161 -8.41 45.22 12.69
C TRP A 161 -7.54 44.01 13.06
N ALA A 162 -6.37 44.21 13.64
CA ALA A 162 -5.38 43.14 13.87
C ALA A 162 -5.95 41.94 14.64
N GLU A 163 -6.70 42.17 15.71
CA GLU A 163 -7.32 41.12 16.52
C GLU A 163 -8.34 40.30 15.73
N ALA A 164 -9.21 40.98 14.97
CA ALA A 164 -10.24 40.35 14.15
C ALA A 164 -9.66 39.52 12.98
N LEU A 165 -8.46 39.86 12.50
CA LEU A 165 -7.81 39.18 11.39
C LEU A 165 -6.81 38.09 11.83
N ALA A 166 -6.37 38.11 13.10
CA ALA A 166 -5.37 37.19 13.64
C ALA A 166 -5.69 35.69 13.42
N PRO A 167 -6.95 35.21 13.58
CA PRO A 167 -7.29 33.80 13.36
C PRO A 167 -7.08 33.31 11.91
N HIS A 168 -6.91 34.23 10.96
CA HIS A 168 -6.86 33.91 9.53
C HIS A 168 -5.46 33.97 8.93
N LEU A 169 -4.46 34.44 9.68
CA LEU A 169 -3.09 34.65 9.19
C LEU A 169 -2.46 33.35 8.68
N GLY A 170 -2.52 32.29 9.50
CA GLY A 170 -1.88 31.03 9.19
C GLY A 170 -2.46 30.37 7.94
N ARG A 171 -3.79 30.34 7.85
CA ARG A 171 -4.52 29.82 6.69
C ARG A 171 -4.17 30.57 5.41
N ALA A 172 -4.11 31.91 5.46
CA ALA A 172 -3.78 32.72 4.29
C ALA A 172 -2.34 32.47 3.80
N MET A 173 -1.37 32.39 4.71
CA MET A 173 0.02 32.10 4.36
C MET A 173 0.21 30.71 3.75
N ARG A 174 -0.48 29.69 4.27
CA ARG A 174 -0.43 28.32 3.75
C ARG A 174 -1.12 28.14 2.40
N ARG A 175 -2.17 28.92 2.11
CA ARG A 175 -2.89 28.87 0.83
C ARG A 175 -2.19 29.60 -0.31
N ASP A 176 -1.51 30.70 0.01
CA ASP A 176 -0.99 31.65 -0.98
C ASP A 176 0.41 32.17 -0.62
N GLY A 177 0.60 32.70 0.60
CA GLY A 177 1.81 33.44 0.98
C GLY A 177 3.12 32.69 0.69
N PHE A 178 3.22 31.41 1.06
CA PHE A 178 4.45 30.63 0.82
C PHE A 178 4.69 30.27 -0.66
N PHE A 179 3.67 30.28 -1.52
CA PHE A 179 3.83 30.02 -2.96
C PHE A 179 4.53 31.16 -3.68
N SER A 180 4.57 32.36 -3.10
CA SER A 180 5.36 33.48 -3.62
C SER A 180 6.87 33.23 -3.58
N ARG A 181 7.34 32.23 -2.81
CA ARG A 181 8.74 31.85 -2.56
C ARG A 181 9.64 32.94 -1.96
N THR A 182 9.16 34.17 -1.92
CA THR A 182 9.83 35.31 -1.32
C THR A 182 8.95 35.76 -0.14
N LEU A 183 9.46 35.64 1.08
CA LEU A 183 8.72 36.10 2.26
C LEU A 183 8.74 37.63 2.38
N ASN A 184 9.17 38.34 1.34
CA ASN A 184 9.31 39.79 1.31
C ASN A 184 7.92 40.44 1.33
N GLY A 185 7.74 41.40 2.24
CA GLY A 185 6.49 42.13 2.40
C GLY A 185 5.48 41.50 3.36
N TYR A 186 5.72 40.30 3.90
CA TYR A 186 4.92 39.72 4.99
C TYR A 186 5.54 40.03 6.36
N ASP A 187 4.73 40.28 7.39
CA ASP A 187 5.21 40.45 8.77
C ASP A 187 5.53 39.12 9.46
N ALA A 188 6.33 39.18 10.53
CA ALA A 188 6.79 38.00 11.27
C ALA A 188 5.63 37.16 11.84
N GLY A 189 4.58 37.82 12.34
CA GLY A 189 3.41 37.15 12.91
C GLY A 189 2.66 36.33 11.86
N MET A 190 2.53 36.85 10.63
CA MET A 190 1.96 36.08 9.52
C MET A 190 2.80 34.85 9.18
N ILE A 191 4.12 35.01 9.03
CA ILE A 191 5.02 33.91 8.68
C ILE A 191 4.96 32.80 9.73
N LEU A 192 5.05 33.14 11.02
CA LEU A 192 5.00 32.19 12.13
C LEU A 192 3.64 31.49 12.21
N ALA A 193 2.53 32.23 12.12
CA ALA A 193 1.19 31.64 12.09
C ALA A 193 1.01 30.70 10.87
N GLY A 194 1.62 31.03 9.73
CA GLY A 194 1.61 30.19 8.53
C GLY A 194 2.36 28.88 8.71
N LEU A 195 3.55 28.94 9.29
CA LEU A 195 4.35 27.76 9.61
C LEU A 195 3.64 26.89 10.66
N GLU A 196 3.01 27.51 11.66
CA GLU A 196 2.28 26.83 12.74
C GLU A 196 0.95 26.21 12.30
N TYR A 197 0.28 26.77 11.30
CA TYR A 197 -1.02 26.27 10.85
C TYR A 197 -0.92 24.87 10.23
N ASP A 198 -1.64 23.91 10.82
CA ASP A 198 -1.82 22.56 10.30
C ASP A 198 -3.17 22.46 9.57
N PRO A 199 -3.18 22.17 8.24
CA PRO A 199 -4.42 22.06 7.49
C PRO A 199 -5.22 20.82 7.91
N PRO A 200 -6.57 20.88 7.92
CA PRO A 200 -7.41 19.74 8.29
C PRO A 200 -7.21 18.53 7.35
N SER A 201 -7.03 17.36 7.95
CA SER A 201 -6.79 16.07 7.29
C SER A 201 -7.84 15.79 6.20
N GLY A 202 -7.41 15.66 4.95
CA GLY A 202 -8.28 15.26 3.82
C GLY A 202 -8.43 16.29 2.70
N THR A 203 -8.02 17.54 2.90
CA THR A 203 -7.84 18.52 1.80
C THR A 203 -6.39 18.45 1.32
N MET A 204 -6.13 17.83 0.16
CA MET A 204 -4.83 17.75 -0.53
C MET A 204 -3.59 17.87 0.38
N ALA A 205 -3.20 16.76 1.02
CA ALA A 205 -1.86 16.65 1.59
C ALA A 205 -0.81 16.91 0.48
N SER A 206 0.08 17.90 0.63
CA SER A 206 1.47 17.82 0.08
C SER A 206 2.35 19.06 0.22
N PHE A 207 1.85 20.28 0.52
CA PHE A 207 2.75 21.44 0.59
C PHE A 207 3.18 21.81 2.02
N GLU A 208 4.36 21.35 2.41
CA GLU A 208 5.08 21.87 3.57
C GLU A 208 6.03 23.00 3.12
N PRO A 209 5.85 24.25 3.58
CA PRO A 209 6.60 25.41 3.11
C PRO A 209 8.11 25.25 3.16
N LEU A 210 8.63 24.62 4.21
CA LEU A 210 10.07 24.44 4.40
C LEU A 210 10.69 23.44 3.39
N MET A 211 9.88 22.67 2.67
CA MET A 211 10.38 21.81 1.59
C MET A 211 10.76 22.61 0.33
N ASP A 212 10.26 23.85 0.18
CA ASP A 212 10.74 24.75 -0.86
C ASP A 212 12.02 25.45 -0.36
N PRO A 213 13.20 25.18 -0.96
CA PRO A 213 14.46 25.73 -0.49
C PRO A 213 14.48 27.27 -0.52
N LYS A 214 13.73 27.90 -1.44
CA LYS A 214 13.66 29.36 -1.53
C LYS A 214 12.89 29.96 -0.36
N VAL A 215 11.83 29.30 0.10
CA VAL A 215 11.09 29.71 1.29
C VAL A 215 11.97 29.57 2.52
N ALA A 216 12.68 28.45 2.66
CA ALA A 216 13.60 28.24 3.78
C ALA A 216 14.74 29.29 3.79
N GLU A 217 15.38 29.56 2.66
CA GLU A 217 16.41 30.62 2.54
C GLU A 217 15.86 32.00 2.91
N SER A 218 14.66 32.34 2.43
CA SER A 218 14.02 33.60 2.75
C SER A 218 13.70 33.72 4.25
N LEU A 219 13.30 32.62 4.90
CA LEU A 219 13.08 32.56 6.35
C LEU A 219 14.35 32.88 7.15
N PHE A 220 15.46 32.21 6.83
CA PHE A 220 16.73 32.40 7.52
C PHE A 220 17.35 33.78 7.23
N THR A 221 17.21 34.30 6.02
CA THR A 221 17.63 35.68 5.67
C THR A 221 16.89 36.70 6.53
N ARG A 222 15.58 36.54 6.68
CA ARG A 222 14.77 37.45 7.51
C ARG A 222 15.07 37.34 9.00
N MET A 223 15.42 36.15 9.48
CA MET A 223 15.90 35.97 10.86
C MET A 223 17.24 36.69 11.07
N ALA A 224 18.18 36.55 10.13
CA ALA A 224 19.48 37.23 10.18
C ALA A 224 19.33 38.77 10.13
N ASP A 225 18.40 39.28 9.33
CA ASP A 225 18.06 40.71 9.23
C ASP A 225 17.25 41.25 10.43
N GLY A 226 16.95 40.42 11.44
CA GLY A 226 16.14 40.80 12.61
C GLY A 226 14.64 41.00 12.33
N ARG A 227 14.16 40.70 11.11
CA ARG A 227 12.75 40.86 10.69
C ARG A 227 11.88 39.63 11.01
N LEU A 228 12.45 38.62 11.69
CA LEU A 228 11.76 37.44 12.22
C LEU A 228 12.38 37.10 13.59
N PRO A 229 11.61 37.07 14.69
CA PRO A 229 12.15 36.74 16.01
C PRO A 229 12.71 35.32 16.06
N ARG A 230 13.99 35.21 16.43
CA ARG A 230 14.69 33.93 16.52
C ARG A 230 14.09 33.01 17.58
N ALA A 231 13.77 33.54 18.77
CA ALA A 231 13.20 32.76 19.86
C ALA A 231 11.87 32.08 19.47
N ASP A 232 10.99 32.80 18.79
CA ASP A 232 9.69 32.28 18.34
C ASP A 232 9.87 31.16 17.31
N LEU A 233 10.84 31.31 16.39
CA LEU A 233 11.13 30.27 15.41
C LEU A 233 11.72 29.00 16.05
N ILE A 234 12.55 29.14 17.08
CA ILE A 234 13.07 28.01 17.87
C ILE A 234 11.91 27.28 18.56
N ALA A 235 11.07 28.02 19.30
CA ALA A 235 9.92 27.46 20.01
C ALA A 235 8.97 26.73 19.06
N LEU A 236 8.64 27.36 17.92
CA LEU A 236 7.81 26.76 16.88
C LEU A 236 8.42 25.47 16.31
N THR A 237 9.73 25.48 16.03
CA THR A 237 10.43 24.31 15.50
C THR A 237 10.37 23.13 16.46
N LEU A 238 10.58 23.37 17.76
CA LEU A 238 10.49 22.33 18.78
C LEU A 238 9.06 21.79 18.93
N ARG A 239 8.05 22.67 18.98
CA ARG A 239 6.63 22.27 19.01
C ARG A 239 6.24 21.43 17.79
N LYS A 240 6.69 21.82 16.59
CA LYS A 240 6.40 21.06 15.36
C LYS A 240 7.05 19.68 15.37
N LEU A 241 8.29 19.57 15.84
CA LEU A 241 8.99 18.29 15.93
C LEU A 241 8.35 17.31 16.95
N GLN A 242 7.62 17.81 17.95
CA GLN A 242 6.85 16.97 18.88
C GLN A 242 5.58 16.38 18.25
N GLY A 243 5.06 16.98 17.19
CA GLY A 243 3.83 16.54 16.52
C GLY A 243 3.98 15.29 15.64
N PRO A 244 2.87 14.68 15.19
CA PRO A 244 2.87 13.52 14.30
C PRO A 244 3.25 13.92 12.87
N LEU A 245 4.56 14.05 12.61
CA LEU A 245 5.09 14.43 11.30
C LEU A 245 5.33 13.22 10.38
N GLN A 246 5.01 13.38 9.09
CA GLN A 246 5.42 12.45 8.04
C GLN A 246 6.96 12.45 7.89
N PRO A 247 7.62 11.34 7.49
CA PRO A 247 9.08 11.23 7.49
C PRO A 247 9.82 12.34 6.71
N GLY A 248 9.31 12.73 5.53
CA GLY A 248 9.91 13.80 4.73
C GLY A 248 9.78 15.19 5.37
N VAL A 249 8.63 15.45 6.02
CA VAL A 249 8.37 16.69 6.76
C VAL A 249 9.24 16.75 8.01
N ALA A 250 9.33 15.65 8.78
CA ALA A 250 10.20 15.55 9.95
C ALA A 250 11.66 15.85 9.61
N LYS A 251 12.17 15.30 8.50
CA LYS A 251 13.52 15.59 8.01
C LYS A 251 13.73 17.09 7.76
N THR A 252 12.78 17.72 7.09
CA THR A 252 12.82 19.15 6.76
C THR A 252 12.86 20.03 8.02
N TRP A 253 12.02 19.72 9.02
CA TRP A 253 12.03 20.43 10.30
C TRP A 253 13.31 20.16 11.13
N ILE A 254 13.89 18.96 11.04
CA ILE A 254 15.19 18.65 11.63
C ILE A 254 16.30 19.48 10.97
N GLU A 255 16.29 19.60 9.65
CA GLU A 255 17.24 20.44 8.90
C GLU A 255 17.09 21.92 9.25
N CYS A 256 15.85 22.40 9.42
CA CYS A 256 15.57 23.73 9.94
C CYS A 256 16.19 23.93 11.34
N GLN A 257 15.97 22.99 12.26
CA GLN A 257 16.56 23.03 13.60
C GLN A 257 18.09 23.00 13.59
N GLN A 258 18.70 22.26 12.65
CA GLN A 258 20.16 22.26 12.45
C GLN A 258 20.67 23.63 12.00
N ARG A 259 20.00 24.22 11.02
CA ARG A 259 20.36 25.53 10.46
C ARG A 259 20.18 26.66 11.45
N LEU A 260 19.29 26.52 12.44
CA LEU A 260 19.19 27.47 13.54
C LEU A 260 20.49 27.55 14.35
N ALA A 261 21.30 26.49 14.39
CA ALA A 261 22.57 26.44 15.10
C ALA A 261 22.44 26.97 16.55
N LEU A 262 21.62 26.29 17.35
CA LEU A 262 21.34 26.67 18.73
C LEU A 262 22.65 26.73 19.55
N SER A 263 22.82 27.81 20.30
CA SER A 263 23.87 27.96 21.30
C SER A 263 23.62 27.05 22.51
N ASP A 264 24.67 26.76 23.27
CA ASP A 264 24.54 25.93 24.48
C ASP A 264 23.56 26.54 25.49
N THR A 265 23.49 27.88 25.61
CA THR A 265 22.51 28.58 26.45
C THR A 265 21.07 28.41 25.95
N GLU A 266 20.85 28.47 24.63
CA GLU A 266 19.53 28.22 24.04
C GLU A 266 19.09 26.76 24.22
N ILE A 267 20.04 25.82 24.15
CA ILE A 267 19.77 24.40 24.39
C ILE A 267 19.35 24.18 25.85
N GLN A 268 20.12 24.73 26.80
CA GLN A 268 19.81 24.61 28.23
C GLN A 268 18.46 25.22 28.59
N GLY A 269 18.09 26.37 28.00
CA GLY A 269 16.78 26.99 28.18
C GLY A 269 15.59 26.20 27.61
N GLN A 270 15.83 25.10 26.89
CA GLN A 270 14.81 24.27 26.23
C GLN A 270 14.88 22.80 26.66
N ALA A 271 15.41 22.52 27.86
CA ALA A 271 15.63 21.17 28.39
C ALA A 271 14.38 20.28 28.30
N GLU A 272 13.25 20.74 28.85
CA GLU A 272 11.96 20.03 28.85
C GLU A 272 11.51 19.68 27.42
N ALA A 273 11.63 20.63 26.49
CA ALA A 273 11.26 20.41 25.10
C ALA A 273 12.10 19.31 24.44
N PHE A 274 13.40 19.23 24.72
CA PHE A 274 14.27 18.17 24.22
C PHE A 274 14.02 16.81 24.86
N ILE A 275 13.69 16.76 26.15
CA ILE A 275 13.27 15.52 26.84
C ILE A 275 11.98 14.99 26.21
N ASN A 276 10.98 15.86 26.02
CA ASN A 276 9.72 15.50 25.36
C ASN A 276 9.92 14.97 23.92
N LEU A 277 10.92 15.48 23.19
CA LEU A 277 11.24 15.01 21.84
C LEU A 277 11.79 13.57 21.80
N LEU A 278 12.21 12.97 22.91
CA LEU A 278 12.56 11.55 22.96
C LEU A 278 11.39 10.67 22.52
N ASN A 279 10.17 11.07 22.89
CA ASN A 279 8.93 10.35 22.61
C ASN A 279 8.15 10.91 21.42
N ALA A 280 8.81 11.71 20.56
CA ALA A 280 8.20 12.21 19.35
C ALA A 280 7.71 11.05 18.44
N PRO A 281 6.54 11.19 17.78
CA PRO A 281 6.00 10.14 16.90
C PRO A 281 6.94 9.78 15.73
N ALA A 282 7.76 10.73 15.29
CA ALA A 282 8.69 10.55 14.18
C ALA A 282 10.06 10.01 14.66
N PRO A 283 10.50 8.80 14.27
CA PRO A 283 11.72 8.17 14.78
C PRO A 283 13.01 8.98 14.57
N ALA A 284 13.09 9.75 13.48
CA ALA A 284 14.24 10.59 13.17
C ALA A 284 14.43 11.73 14.20
N VAL A 285 13.31 12.20 14.77
CA VAL A 285 13.28 13.24 15.80
C VAL A 285 13.78 12.69 17.12
N SER A 286 13.24 11.55 17.57
CA SER A 286 13.73 10.84 18.78
C SER A 286 15.22 10.52 18.69
N LYS A 287 15.71 10.08 17.53
CA LYS A 287 17.14 9.83 17.31
C LYS A 287 18.00 11.07 17.50
N ARG A 288 17.49 12.23 17.08
CA ARG A 288 18.17 13.52 17.26
C ARG A 288 18.14 13.94 18.73
N ALA A 289 16.98 13.86 19.38
CA ALA A 289 16.81 14.15 20.79
C ALA A 289 17.78 13.33 21.64
N LEU A 290 17.89 12.02 21.40
CA LEU A 290 18.85 11.13 22.07
C LEU A 290 20.30 11.65 22.02
N ARG A 291 20.75 12.23 20.90
CA ARG A 291 22.11 12.80 20.78
C ARG A 291 22.27 14.09 21.58
N ILE A 292 21.23 14.91 21.63
CA ILE A 292 21.23 16.17 22.38
C ILE A 292 21.21 15.87 23.88
N ILE A 293 20.32 14.97 24.32
CA ILE A 293 20.25 14.46 25.69
C ILE A 293 21.59 13.88 26.15
N GLU A 294 22.19 13.00 25.35
CA GLU A 294 23.48 12.38 25.68
C GLU A 294 24.59 13.42 25.87
N LYS A 295 24.57 14.52 25.10
CA LYS A 295 25.60 15.56 25.14
C LYS A 295 25.39 16.58 26.26
N TYR A 296 24.15 16.98 26.52
CA TYR A 296 23.85 18.16 27.34
C TYR A 296 23.12 17.88 28.66
N PHE A 297 22.35 16.78 28.75
CA PHE A 297 21.39 16.57 29.85
C PHE A 297 21.62 15.26 30.62
N LEU A 298 22.51 14.39 30.16
CA LEU A 298 22.74 13.08 30.81
C LEU A 298 23.31 13.18 32.23
N THR A 299 24.01 14.28 32.54
CA THR A 299 24.63 14.55 33.86
C THR A 299 23.85 15.55 34.69
N ASP A 300 22.74 16.09 34.17
CA ASP A 300 21.91 17.04 34.91
C ASP A 300 20.98 16.29 35.87
N THR A 301 21.26 16.38 37.15
CA THR A 301 20.49 15.72 38.20
C THR A 301 19.11 16.34 38.40
N ARG A 302 18.88 17.60 37.98
CA ARG A 302 17.60 18.30 38.17
C ARG A 302 16.46 17.72 37.33
N GLN A 303 16.81 17.12 36.19
CA GLN A 303 15.87 16.57 35.21
C GLN A 303 15.89 15.02 35.16
N GLY A 304 16.52 14.38 36.15
CA GLY A 304 16.81 12.96 36.14
C GLY A 304 15.56 12.07 36.07
N GLU A 305 14.52 12.38 36.83
CA GLU A 305 13.28 11.58 36.86
C GLU A 305 12.46 11.70 35.58
N GLU A 306 12.29 12.93 35.05
CA GLU A 306 11.61 13.18 33.78
C GLU A 306 12.33 12.47 32.62
N LEU A 307 13.66 12.52 32.62
CA LEU A 307 14.49 11.83 31.64
C LEU A 307 14.36 10.31 31.75
N ILE A 308 14.35 9.74 32.96
CA ILE A 308 14.15 8.29 33.17
C ILE A 308 12.78 7.86 32.66
N SER A 309 11.73 8.62 32.97
CA SER A 309 10.38 8.34 32.49
C SER A 309 10.32 8.36 30.96
N ALA A 310 10.90 9.38 30.33
CA ALA A 310 10.95 9.50 28.88
C ALA A 310 11.74 8.35 28.22
N LEU A 311 12.90 7.99 28.78
CA LEU A 311 13.70 6.87 28.30
C LEU A 311 12.99 5.52 28.51
N GLY A 312 12.31 5.34 29.64
CA GLY A 312 11.49 4.16 29.95
C GLY A 312 10.39 3.94 28.92
N TYR A 313 9.66 5.01 28.55
CA TYR A 313 8.67 4.95 27.49
C TYR A 313 9.32 4.64 26.13
N LEU A 314 10.46 5.26 25.81
CA LEU A 314 11.19 5.02 24.56
C LEU A 314 11.71 3.57 24.42
N LEU A 315 11.89 2.83 25.51
CA LEU A 315 12.23 1.40 25.47
C LEU A 315 11.13 0.55 24.84
N GLN A 316 9.88 0.98 24.90
CA GLN A 316 8.74 0.29 24.27
C GLN A 316 8.61 0.60 22.77
N ASN A 317 9.47 1.48 22.25
CA ASN A 317 9.38 1.89 20.85
C ASN A 317 9.61 0.70 19.90
N PRO A 318 8.78 0.54 18.85
CA PRO A 318 8.92 -0.55 17.89
C PRO A 318 10.18 -0.45 17.02
N VAL A 319 10.91 0.66 17.04
CA VAL A 319 12.20 0.81 16.35
C VAL A 319 13.35 0.38 17.27
N GLN A 320 13.92 -0.80 17.02
CA GLN A 320 14.96 -1.42 17.85
C GLN A 320 16.16 -0.49 18.15
N VAL A 321 16.61 0.30 17.17
CA VAL A 321 17.76 1.22 17.34
C VAL A 321 17.48 2.30 18.38
N LEU A 322 16.24 2.79 18.44
CA LEU A 322 15.83 3.81 19.42
C LEU A 322 15.73 3.20 20.81
N ALA A 323 15.08 2.05 20.93
CA ALA A 323 14.95 1.33 22.19
C ALA A 323 16.32 0.94 22.77
N LYS A 324 17.24 0.40 21.95
CA LYS A 324 18.62 0.12 22.37
C LYS A 324 19.40 1.37 22.77
N SER A 325 19.21 2.48 22.06
CA SER A 325 19.83 3.75 22.42
C SER A 325 19.30 4.26 23.76
N SER A 326 18.01 4.08 24.04
CA SER A 326 17.39 4.39 25.32
C SER A 326 18.01 3.55 26.45
N LEU A 327 18.08 2.23 26.28
CA LEU A 327 18.73 1.32 27.25
C LEU A 327 20.17 1.73 27.55
N ARG A 328 20.94 2.07 26.51
CA ARG A 328 22.31 2.54 26.65
C ARG A 328 22.40 3.83 27.47
N LEU A 329 21.49 4.79 27.26
CA LEU A 329 21.49 6.03 28.04
C LEU A 329 21.03 5.80 29.48
N LEU A 330 20.03 4.95 29.73
CA LEU A 330 19.65 4.54 31.08
C LEU A 330 20.82 3.90 31.83
N LYS A 331 21.54 2.96 31.19
CA LYS A 331 22.77 2.36 31.75
C LYS A 331 23.82 3.41 32.11
N LYS A 332 24.03 4.41 31.24
CA LYS A 332 24.98 5.51 31.50
C LYS A 332 24.53 6.41 32.65
N LEU A 333 23.24 6.73 32.71
CA LEU A 333 22.63 7.58 33.73
C LEU A 333 22.69 6.92 35.11
N VAL A 334 22.40 5.62 35.21
CA VAL A 334 22.58 4.84 36.43
C VAL A 334 24.05 4.78 36.85
N LYS A 335 24.97 4.68 35.89
CA LYS A 335 26.41 4.67 36.18
C LYS A 335 26.91 6.03 36.70
N SER A 336 26.38 7.14 36.18
CA SER A 336 26.78 8.48 36.61
C SER A 336 26.09 8.94 37.90
N ASN A 337 24.84 8.50 38.12
CA ASN A 337 24.00 8.89 39.26
C ASN A 337 23.40 7.64 39.92
N PRO A 338 24.13 6.96 40.81
CA PRO A 338 23.67 5.72 41.45
C PRO A 338 22.35 5.87 42.23
N GLU A 339 22.03 7.06 42.74
CA GLU A 339 20.74 7.33 43.39
C GLU A 339 19.52 7.09 42.49
N LEU A 340 19.69 7.16 41.17
CA LEU A 340 18.63 6.96 40.19
C LEU A 340 18.45 5.49 39.75
N THR A 341 19.20 4.55 40.35
CA THR A 341 19.18 3.12 39.99
C THR A 341 17.76 2.53 40.09
N ARG A 342 17.09 2.71 41.23
CA ARG A 342 15.77 2.10 41.48
C ARG A 342 14.67 2.65 40.55
N PRO A 343 14.53 3.98 40.36
CA PRO A 343 13.63 4.54 39.35
C PRO A 343 13.93 4.07 37.92
N ALA A 344 15.21 4.00 37.53
CA ALA A 344 15.62 3.57 36.20
C ALA A 344 15.32 2.09 35.92
N LEU A 345 15.55 1.20 36.90
CA LEU A 345 15.20 -0.21 36.79
C LEU A 345 13.69 -0.39 36.65
N ASN A 346 12.89 0.33 37.46
CA ASN A 346 11.43 0.28 37.36
C ASN A 346 10.91 0.72 35.99
N ALA A 347 11.43 1.83 35.45
CA ALA A 347 11.07 2.33 34.13
C ALA A 347 11.48 1.36 33.00
N ALA A 348 12.56 0.61 33.18
CA ALA A 348 13.08 -0.31 32.17
C ALA A 348 12.31 -1.63 32.05
N ILE A 349 11.57 -2.06 33.09
CA ILE A 349 10.83 -3.33 33.09
C ILE A 349 9.85 -3.40 31.91
N ALA A 350 9.20 -2.28 31.60
CA ALA A 350 8.25 -2.22 30.49
C ALA A 350 8.91 -2.48 29.12
N GLY A 351 10.24 -2.40 29.00
CA GLY A 351 10.96 -2.79 27.79
C GLY A 351 10.98 -4.30 27.53
N LEU A 352 10.66 -5.15 28.52
CA LEU A 352 10.59 -6.60 28.34
C LEU A 352 9.41 -7.05 27.46
N SER A 353 8.37 -6.22 27.30
CA SER A 353 7.26 -6.49 26.38
C SER A 353 7.57 -6.08 24.93
N ASN A 354 8.76 -5.56 24.65
CA ASN A 354 9.13 -5.10 23.32
C ASN A 354 9.26 -6.28 22.33
N PRO A 355 8.80 -6.16 21.06
CA PRO A 355 8.86 -7.24 20.08
C PRO A 355 10.29 -7.73 19.77
N HIS A 356 11.32 -6.91 20.02
CA HIS A 356 12.70 -7.21 19.66
C HIS A 356 13.42 -8.12 20.66
N ALA A 357 13.62 -9.40 20.33
CA ALA A 357 14.33 -10.38 21.16
C ALA A 357 15.74 -9.91 21.61
N ALA A 358 16.51 -9.30 20.71
CA ALA A 358 17.85 -8.81 21.04
C ALA A 358 17.85 -7.63 22.04
N LEU A 359 16.74 -6.90 22.19
CA LEU A 359 16.58 -5.89 23.23
C LEU A 359 16.17 -6.54 24.56
N ARG A 360 15.19 -7.45 24.51
CA ARG A 360 14.71 -8.19 25.70
C ARG A 360 15.83 -8.99 26.36
N HIS A 361 16.65 -9.68 25.58
CA HIS A 361 17.82 -10.38 26.08
C HIS A 361 18.84 -9.43 26.74
N GLU A 362 19.10 -8.27 26.14
CA GLU A 362 20.03 -7.28 26.70
C GLU A 362 19.49 -6.63 28.00
N LEU A 363 18.17 -6.45 28.09
CA LEU A 363 17.45 -6.02 29.29
C LEU A 363 17.51 -7.09 30.37
N ALA A 364 17.18 -8.34 30.06
CA ALA A 364 17.20 -9.47 30.99
C ALA A 364 18.60 -9.66 31.60
N ARG A 365 19.65 -9.61 30.77
CA ARG A 365 21.03 -9.64 31.23
C ARG A 365 21.41 -8.44 32.10
N TRP A 366 20.89 -7.24 31.79
CA TRP A 366 21.14 -6.06 32.59
C TRP A 366 20.44 -6.13 33.95
N PHE A 367 19.20 -6.61 34.01
CA PHE A 367 18.48 -6.86 35.27
C PHE A 367 19.19 -7.91 36.13
N GLY A 368 19.58 -9.05 35.55
CA GLY A 368 20.27 -10.12 36.26
C GLY A 368 21.65 -9.75 36.83
N ALA A 369 22.20 -8.58 36.47
CA ALA A 369 23.43 -8.05 37.05
C ALA A 369 23.23 -7.31 38.40
N PHE A 370 21.99 -7.04 38.81
CA PHE A 370 21.69 -6.36 40.07
C PHE A 370 21.19 -7.34 41.14
N PRO A 371 21.52 -7.12 42.43
CA PRO A 371 20.92 -7.87 43.52
C PRO A 371 19.44 -7.53 43.70
N VAL A 372 18.67 -8.47 44.26
CA VAL A 372 17.23 -8.32 44.57
C VAL A 372 16.93 -7.02 45.34
N SER A 373 17.82 -6.61 46.26
CA SER A 373 17.70 -5.37 47.04
C SER A 373 17.72 -4.07 46.23
N SER A 374 18.12 -4.12 44.95
CA SER A 374 18.09 -2.96 44.03
C SER A 374 16.69 -2.69 43.47
N PHE A 375 15.77 -3.64 43.61
CA PHE A 375 14.39 -3.54 43.14
C PHE A 375 13.45 -3.24 44.31
N GLY A 376 12.40 -2.46 44.06
CA GLY A 376 11.27 -2.38 45.00
C GLY A 376 10.30 -3.54 44.80
N ASP A 377 9.50 -3.86 45.82
CA ASP A 377 8.55 -4.99 45.78
C ASP A 377 7.62 -4.94 44.56
N GLU A 378 7.07 -3.77 44.25
CA GLU A 378 6.19 -3.57 43.07
C GLU A 378 6.94 -3.78 41.74
N ALA A 379 8.21 -3.35 41.65
CA ALA A 379 9.02 -3.55 40.45
C ALA A 379 9.39 -5.04 40.28
N LEU A 380 9.63 -5.74 41.38
CA LEU A 380 9.96 -7.17 41.35
C LEU A 380 8.74 -8.02 40.94
N GLN A 381 7.55 -7.66 41.41
CA GLN A 381 6.30 -8.28 40.95
C GLN A 381 6.08 -8.06 39.45
N ARG A 382 6.21 -6.82 38.95
CA ARG A 382 6.06 -6.53 37.51
C ARG A 382 7.11 -7.24 36.66
N LEU A 383 8.34 -7.40 37.17
CA LEU A 383 9.40 -8.16 36.50
C LEU A 383 9.05 -9.64 36.40
N GLN A 384 8.48 -10.24 37.47
CA GLN A 384 8.01 -11.62 37.47
C GLN A 384 6.87 -11.84 36.47
N GLU A 385 5.87 -10.95 36.46
CA GLU A 385 4.75 -11.00 35.51
C GLU A 385 5.24 -10.88 34.06
N ALA A 386 6.17 -9.95 33.78
CA ALA A 386 6.74 -9.77 32.45
C ALA A 386 7.60 -10.97 32.01
N ALA A 387 8.31 -11.62 32.94
CA ALA A 387 9.18 -12.74 32.64
C ALA A 387 8.42 -14.00 32.17
N ILE A 388 7.18 -14.20 32.64
CA ILE A 388 6.33 -15.33 32.23
C ILE A 388 6.09 -15.34 30.72
N ALA A 389 5.98 -14.16 30.09
CA ALA A 389 5.75 -14.02 28.66
C ALA A 389 7.02 -14.15 27.80
N LEU A 390 8.21 -14.29 28.42
CA LEU A 390 9.47 -14.41 27.69
C LEU A 390 9.78 -15.87 27.30
N PRO A 391 10.45 -16.12 26.16
CA PRO A 391 10.99 -17.43 25.83
C PRO A 391 11.93 -17.97 26.91
N VAL A 392 11.97 -19.29 27.10
CA VAL A 392 12.75 -19.99 28.15
C VAL A 392 14.24 -19.58 28.13
N VAL A 393 14.81 -19.37 26.94
CA VAL A 393 16.22 -18.94 26.77
C VAL A 393 16.46 -17.53 27.34
N GLU A 394 15.47 -16.63 27.26
CA GLU A 394 15.57 -15.27 27.78
C GLU A 394 15.35 -15.24 29.31
N GLN A 395 14.53 -16.16 29.85
CA GLN A 395 14.29 -16.29 31.29
C GLN A 395 15.53 -16.72 32.08
N ALA A 396 16.44 -17.49 31.47
CA ALA A 396 17.65 -17.99 32.13
C ALA A 396 18.55 -16.88 32.72
N SER A 397 18.54 -15.68 32.13
CA SER A 397 19.30 -14.52 32.64
C SER A 397 18.64 -13.83 33.84
N LEU A 398 17.38 -14.16 34.14
CA LEU A 398 16.58 -13.62 35.25
C LEU A 398 16.41 -14.62 36.39
N THR A 399 16.93 -15.85 36.26
CA THR A 399 16.72 -16.95 37.21
C THR A 399 17.00 -16.55 38.66
N SER A 400 18.09 -15.83 38.94
CA SER A 400 18.45 -15.36 40.29
C SER A 400 17.46 -14.37 40.92
N LEU A 401 16.67 -13.68 40.08
CA LEU A 401 15.64 -12.72 40.50
C LEU A 401 14.23 -13.38 40.55
N LEU A 402 14.04 -14.49 39.84
CA LEU A 402 12.78 -15.23 39.76
C LEU A 402 12.69 -16.40 40.77
N THR A 403 13.81 -16.85 41.34
CA THR A 403 13.90 -17.99 42.29
C THR A 403 13.41 -17.70 43.72
N VAL A 404 12.49 -16.76 43.93
CA VAL A 404 11.79 -16.64 45.23
C VAL A 404 10.60 -17.61 45.33
N ALA A 405 10.22 -18.34 44.25
CA ALA A 405 9.03 -19.20 44.29
C ALA A 405 9.18 -20.66 43.83
N ASN A 406 10.34 -21.19 43.43
CA ASN A 406 10.45 -22.62 43.13
C ASN A 406 11.85 -23.18 43.34
N ASN A 407 12.00 -23.93 44.44
CA ASN A 407 13.14 -24.79 44.69
C ASN A 407 13.05 -26.05 43.80
N LYS A 408 13.86 -26.11 42.74
CA LYS A 408 14.40 -27.37 42.23
C LYS A 408 15.79 -27.10 41.62
N PRO A 409 16.82 -27.89 41.96
CA PRO A 409 18.18 -27.65 41.49
C PRO A 409 18.30 -27.88 39.97
N PRO A 410 19.28 -27.24 39.30
CA PRO A 410 19.52 -27.45 37.89
C PRO A 410 20.00 -28.88 37.64
N VAL A 411 19.41 -29.54 36.65
CA VAL A 411 19.91 -30.80 36.11
C VAL A 411 21.22 -30.50 35.38
N THR A 412 22.33 -30.97 35.95
CA THR A 412 23.58 -31.16 35.22
C THR A 412 23.33 -32.20 34.12
N HIS A 413 23.35 -31.76 32.86
CA HIS A 413 23.46 -32.66 31.73
C HIS A 413 24.88 -33.22 31.71
N ASP A 414 25.06 -34.41 32.25
CA ASP A 414 26.20 -35.25 31.92
C ASP A 414 26.06 -35.64 30.44
N ALA A 415 27.06 -35.23 29.64
CA ALA A 415 27.15 -35.54 28.23
C ALA A 415 27.54 -37.01 28.04
N THR A 416 26.56 -37.89 27.93
CA THR A 416 26.74 -39.15 27.22
C THR A 416 26.95 -38.85 25.72
N PRO A 417 27.85 -39.58 25.02
CA PRO A 417 28.03 -39.40 23.59
C PRO A 417 26.72 -39.76 22.86
N LEU A 418 26.08 -38.76 22.24
CA LEU A 418 24.91 -38.96 21.40
C LEU A 418 25.30 -39.74 20.14
N ASP A 419 24.66 -40.88 19.90
CA ASP A 419 24.71 -41.57 18.62
C ASP A 419 23.83 -40.82 17.61
N TYR A 420 24.44 -39.89 16.88
CA TYR A 420 23.76 -39.02 15.92
C TYR A 420 23.12 -39.76 14.75
N ARG A 421 23.61 -40.97 14.43
CA ARG A 421 23.05 -41.78 13.35
C ARG A 421 21.75 -42.43 13.79
N ALA A 422 21.73 -42.99 15.00
CA ALA A 422 20.50 -43.50 15.61
C ALA A 422 19.43 -42.40 15.81
N ASP A 423 19.83 -41.18 16.19
CA ASP A 423 18.92 -40.03 16.32
C ASP A 423 18.32 -39.61 14.96
N LEU A 424 19.13 -39.58 13.90
CA LEU A 424 18.66 -39.25 12.55
C LEU A 424 17.68 -40.30 12.01
N ASP A 425 17.99 -41.59 12.18
CA ASP A 425 17.13 -42.71 11.77
C ASP A 425 15.78 -42.68 12.52
N ALA A 426 15.80 -42.37 13.83
CA ALA A 426 14.59 -42.23 14.64
C ALA A 426 13.70 -41.05 14.17
N ARG A 427 14.30 -39.91 13.83
CA ARG A 427 13.57 -38.73 13.31
C ARG A 427 13.00 -38.97 11.91
N LEU A 428 13.71 -39.74 11.08
CA LEU A 428 13.23 -40.18 9.77
C LEU A 428 12.01 -41.09 9.89
N ALA A 429 12.05 -42.07 10.79
CA ALA A 429 10.91 -42.95 11.06
C ALA A 429 9.68 -42.14 11.53
N LEU A 430 9.88 -41.12 12.36
CA LEU A 430 8.81 -40.21 12.81
C LEU A 430 8.23 -39.40 11.64
N LEU A 431 9.06 -38.86 10.75
CA LEU A 431 8.60 -38.14 9.55
C LEU A 431 7.79 -39.05 8.62
N GLN A 432 8.25 -40.29 8.40
CA GLN A 432 7.54 -41.29 7.61
C GLN A 432 6.18 -41.65 8.24
N GLN A 433 6.12 -41.77 9.57
CA GLN A 433 4.86 -41.99 10.28
C GLN A 433 3.88 -40.81 10.13
N ARG A 434 4.35 -39.57 10.35
CA ARG A 434 3.52 -38.36 10.18
C ARG A 434 3.01 -38.21 8.75
N LEU A 435 3.80 -38.60 7.75
CA LEU A 435 3.36 -38.58 6.34
C LEU A 435 2.29 -39.65 6.05
N LYS A 436 2.32 -40.81 6.72
CA LYS A 436 1.23 -41.80 6.63
C LYS A 436 -0.07 -41.27 7.24
N GLU A 437 0.02 -40.53 8.34
CA GLU A 437 -1.12 -39.87 8.99
C GLU A 437 -1.65 -38.67 8.18
N GLN A 438 -0.76 -37.97 7.46
CA GLN A 438 -1.08 -36.79 6.65
C GLN A 438 -0.55 -36.95 5.20
N PRO A 439 -1.17 -37.83 4.37
CA PRO A 439 -0.64 -38.17 3.06
C PRO A 439 -0.54 -36.99 2.10
N ASN A 440 -1.32 -35.92 2.32
CA ASN A 440 -1.34 -34.72 1.50
C ASN A 440 -0.36 -33.62 1.94
N ASN A 441 0.45 -33.84 2.98
CA ASN A 441 1.40 -32.85 3.46
C ASN A 441 2.66 -32.78 2.57
N GLY A 442 2.64 -31.88 1.59
CA GLY A 442 3.72 -31.71 0.61
C GLY A 442 5.08 -31.34 1.23
N VAL A 443 5.08 -30.58 2.31
CA VAL A 443 6.33 -30.16 3.00
C VAL A 443 7.02 -31.34 3.65
N LEU A 444 6.26 -32.21 4.34
CA LEU A 444 6.81 -33.42 4.96
C LEU A 444 7.38 -34.37 3.90
N ARG A 445 6.67 -34.54 2.77
CA ARG A 445 7.13 -35.36 1.66
C ARG A 445 8.44 -34.83 1.05
N GLN A 446 8.54 -33.52 0.86
CA GLN A 446 9.72 -32.88 0.30
C GLN A 446 10.92 -32.95 1.25
N ARG A 447 10.72 -32.71 2.55
CA ARG A 447 11.78 -32.88 3.57
C ARG A 447 12.27 -34.32 3.63
N LEU A 448 11.35 -35.28 3.59
CA LEU A 448 11.70 -36.71 3.57
C LEU A 448 12.53 -37.06 2.32
N ALA A 449 12.12 -36.62 1.14
CA ALA A 449 12.87 -36.84 -0.10
C ALA A 449 14.28 -36.23 -0.06
N VAL A 450 14.44 -35.04 0.52
CA VAL A 450 15.76 -34.40 0.71
C VAL A 450 16.65 -35.22 1.65
N LEU A 451 16.09 -35.71 2.76
CA LEU A 451 16.81 -36.53 3.75
C LEU A 451 17.19 -37.90 3.17
N GLU A 452 16.26 -38.59 2.49
CA GLU A 452 16.51 -39.89 1.85
C GLU A 452 17.55 -39.76 0.72
N GLY A 453 17.47 -38.70 -0.09
CA GLY A 453 18.48 -38.42 -1.12
C GLY A 453 19.86 -38.11 -0.54
N TYR A 454 19.92 -37.38 0.59
CA TYR A 454 21.18 -37.16 1.31
C TYR A 454 21.76 -38.46 1.88
N LEU A 455 20.94 -39.32 2.49
CA LEU A 455 21.41 -40.62 3.00
C LEU A 455 21.93 -41.53 1.89
N ALA A 456 21.35 -41.45 0.68
CA ALA A 456 21.78 -42.24 -0.46
C ALA A 456 23.07 -41.73 -1.11
N THR A 457 23.29 -40.42 -1.14
CA THR A 457 24.34 -39.80 -1.98
C THR A 457 25.39 -38.99 -1.22
N GLY A 458 25.16 -38.70 0.07
CA GLY A 458 25.95 -37.76 0.87
C GLY A 458 25.79 -36.29 0.44
N GLN A 459 24.89 -35.99 -0.49
CA GLN A 459 24.68 -34.64 -1.04
C GLN A 459 23.21 -34.23 -0.94
N CYS A 460 22.94 -32.92 -0.85
CA CYS A 460 21.57 -32.43 -0.90
C CYS A 460 21.02 -32.61 -2.33
N PRO A 461 19.95 -33.41 -2.53
CA PRO A 461 19.35 -33.56 -3.84
C PRO A 461 18.73 -32.23 -4.31
N PRO A 462 18.62 -32.01 -5.64
CA PRO A 462 17.95 -30.83 -6.16
C PRO A 462 16.46 -30.87 -5.81
N LEU A 463 15.89 -29.71 -5.42
CA LEU A 463 14.45 -29.58 -5.26
C LEU A 463 13.76 -29.73 -6.63
N GLU A 464 12.73 -30.56 -6.70
CA GLU A 464 11.84 -30.58 -7.86
C GLU A 464 11.06 -29.25 -7.95
N PRO A 465 10.87 -28.68 -9.15
CA PRO A 465 10.06 -27.49 -9.33
C PRO A 465 8.61 -27.76 -8.91
N ALA A 466 8.09 -26.96 -7.98
CA ALA A 466 6.72 -27.10 -7.52
C ALA A 466 5.74 -26.62 -8.60
N VAL A 467 4.73 -27.44 -8.93
CA VAL A 467 3.67 -27.08 -9.89
C VAL A 467 2.76 -26.00 -9.30
N ALA A 468 2.28 -25.09 -10.16
CA ALA A 468 1.42 -23.95 -9.83
C ALA A 468 0.32 -24.25 -8.79
N GLY A 469 0.13 -23.30 -7.88
CA GLY A 469 -0.57 -23.45 -6.60
C GLY A 469 -2.09 -23.66 -6.67
N HIS A 470 -2.52 -24.90 -6.93
CA HIS A 470 -3.88 -25.38 -6.65
C HIS A 470 -4.00 -26.12 -5.32
N ALA A 471 -2.94 -26.17 -4.51
CA ALA A 471 -2.91 -26.92 -3.26
C ALA A 471 -4.02 -26.51 -2.26
N SER A 472 -4.36 -25.22 -2.20
CA SER A 472 -5.47 -24.72 -1.37
C SER A 472 -6.86 -25.01 -1.94
N ALA A 473 -6.96 -25.45 -3.20
CA ALA A 473 -8.19 -25.98 -3.78
C ALA A 473 -8.34 -27.49 -3.55
N LEU A 474 -7.29 -28.15 -3.02
CA LEU A 474 -7.30 -29.56 -2.63
C LEU A 474 -7.63 -29.77 -1.14
N SER A 475 -7.62 -28.70 -0.34
CA SER A 475 -8.04 -28.75 1.06
C SER A 475 -9.57 -28.78 1.19
N ALA A 476 -10.07 -29.10 2.38
CA ALA A 476 -11.50 -29.03 2.65
C ALA A 476 -12.03 -27.59 2.45
N PRO A 477 -13.24 -27.41 1.91
CA PRO A 477 -13.89 -26.10 1.81
C PRO A 477 -14.00 -25.41 3.18
N ASP A 478 -13.55 -24.16 3.27
CA ASP A 478 -13.48 -23.38 4.52
C ASP A 478 -14.14 -21.99 4.38
N PHE A 479 -14.77 -21.68 3.24
CA PHE A 479 -15.41 -20.39 3.04
C PHE A 479 -16.70 -20.26 3.86
N ALA A 480 -16.64 -19.48 4.94
CA ALA A 480 -17.77 -19.24 5.82
C ALA A 480 -18.79 -18.26 5.22
N LEU A 481 -20.01 -18.75 4.99
CA LEU A 481 -21.16 -17.92 4.64
C LEU A 481 -21.88 -17.43 5.90
N HIS A 482 -22.68 -16.37 5.76
CA HIS A 482 -23.57 -15.94 6.84
C HIS A 482 -24.61 -17.02 7.15
N GLU A 483 -24.75 -17.36 8.43
CA GLU A 483 -25.73 -18.34 8.91
C GLU A 483 -27.13 -17.73 9.06
N THR A 484 -27.22 -16.44 9.38
CA THR A 484 -28.49 -15.72 9.59
C THR A 484 -28.51 -14.36 8.88
N ALA A 485 -29.71 -13.83 8.66
CA ALA A 485 -29.93 -12.51 8.09
C ALA A 485 -29.44 -11.39 9.02
N GLU A 486 -29.49 -11.57 10.35
CA GLU A 486 -28.94 -10.63 11.32
C GLU A 486 -27.41 -10.58 11.27
N ALA A 487 -26.74 -11.73 11.08
CA ALA A 487 -25.30 -11.77 10.92
C ALA A 487 -24.85 -11.01 9.66
N LEU A 488 -25.61 -11.15 8.56
CA LEU A 488 -25.42 -10.36 7.35
C LEU A 488 -25.62 -8.86 7.60
N ALA A 489 -26.71 -8.47 8.25
CA ALA A 489 -27.01 -7.07 8.56
C ALA A 489 -25.93 -6.43 9.43
N ALA A 490 -25.44 -7.18 10.43
CA ALA A 490 -24.35 -6.74 11.30
C ALA A 490 -23.03 -6.59 10.53
N ASP A 491 -22.72 -7.48 9.58
CA ASP A 491 -21.49 -7.37 8.78
C ASP A 491 -21.53 -6.15 7.83
N VAL A 492 -22.68 -5.87 7.21
CA VAL A 492 -22.90 -4.66 6.38
C VAL A 492 -22.71 -3.37 7.20
N VAL A 493 -23.14 -3.35 8.47
CA VAL A 493 -22.98 -2.18 9.36
C VAL A 493 -21.56 -2.06 9.90
N ARG A 494 -20.94 -3.16 10.32
CA ARG A 494 -19.56 -3.19 10.83
C ARG A 494 -18.55 -2.65 9.82
N THR A 495 -18.81 -2.90 8.54
CA THR A 495 -17.99 -2.45 7.42
C THR A 495 -18.17 -0.98 7.06
N GLN A 496 -19.07 -0.23 7.73
CA GLN A 496 -19.18 1.23 7.58
C GLN A 496 -17.89 2.00 7.92
N ARG A 497 -17.05 1.43 8.80
CA ARG A 497 -15.83 2.09 9.31
C ARG A 497 -14.54 1.64 8.61
N ARG A 498 -14.62 0.75 7.61
CA ARG A 498 -13.45 0.22 6.90
C ARG A 498 -13.74 -0.07 5.43
N VAL A 499 -12.71 -0.03 4.58
CA VAL A 499 -12.83 -0.43 3.16
C VAL A 499 -13.29 -1.88 3.07
N PHE A 500 -14.30 -2.14 2.24
CA PHE A 500 -14.76 -3.50 1.94
C PHE A 500 -13.70 -4.24 1.13
N THR A 501 -13.35 -5.44 1.58
CA THR A 501 -12.54 -6.37 0.78
C THR A 501 -13.41 -7.10 -0.24
N GLN A 502 -12.79 -7.72 -1.25
CA GLN A 502 -13.54 -8.52 -2.22
C GLN A 502 -14.24 -9.72 -1.55
N ALA A 503 -13.63 -10.29 -0.50
CA ALA A 503 -14.23 -11.34 0.30
C ALA A 503 -15.46 -10.87 1.09
N ASP A 504 -15.46 -9.62 1.57
CA ASP A 504 -16.64 -9.02 2.20
C ASP A 504 -17.79 -8.91 1.19
N TYR A 505 -17.53 -8.43 -0.04
CA TYR A 505 -18.55 -8.37 -1.09
C TYR A 505 -19.10 -9.75 -1.45
N ASP A 506 -18.26 -10.78 -1.57
CA ASP A 506 -18.71 -12.14 -1.86
C ASP A 506 -19.62 -12.70 -0.76
N ARG A 507 -19.23 -12.58 0.52
CA ARG A 507 -20.04 -13.05 1.65
C ARG A 507 -21.36 -12.29 1.77
N ILE A 508 -21.34 -10.98 1.54
CA ILE A 508 -22.53 -10.12 1.65
C ILE A 508 -23.49 -10.36 0.49
N LEU A 509 -23.02 -10.36 -0.76
CA LEU A 509 -23.86 -10.60 -1.94
C LEU A 509 -24.46 -12.02 -1.95
N ALA A 510 -23.69 -13.03 -1.52
CA ALA A 510 -24.22 -14.39 -1.35
C ALA A 510 -25.30 -14.43 -0.26
N GLY A 511 -25.09 -13.73 0.86
CA GLY A 511 -26.10 -13.61 1.90
C GLY A 511 -27.37 -12.90 1.43
N MET A 512 -27.25 -11.84 0.63
CA MET A 512 -28.39 -11.11 0.06
C MET A 512 -29.23 -11.95 -0.90
N ALA A 513 -28.61 -12.86 -1.65
CA ALA A 513 -29.31 -13.81 -2.51
C ALA A 513 -30.07 -14.87 -1.69
N ARG A 514 -29.46 -15.38 -0.60
CA ARG A 514 -30.04 -16.42 0.27
C ARG A 514 -31.16 -15.90 1.18
N PHE A 515 -30.97 -14.74 1.80
CA PHE A 515 -31.91 -14.20 2.79
C PHE A 515 -32.86 -13.21 2.14
N THR A 516 -34.05 -13.68 1.80
CA THR A 516 -35.16 -12.80 1.41
C THR A 516 -35.78 -12.19 2.66
N LEU A 517 -35.93 -10.86 2.67
CA LEU A 517 -36.60 -10.17 3.78
C LEU A 517 -38.12 -10.39 3.64
N SER A 518 -38.68 -11.25 4.50
CA SER A 518 -40.12 -11.42 4.67
C SER A 518 -40.70 -10.31 5.56
N ASP A 519 -42.00 -10.03 5.49
CA ASP A 519 -42.63 -8.98 6.31
C ASP A 519 -42.42 -9.19 7.82
N HIS A 520 -42.27 -10.44 8.28
CA HIS A 520 -42.08 -10.79 9.69
C HIS A 520 -40.65 -10.55 10.22
N ASP A 521 -39.60 -10.63 9.38
CA ASP A 521 -38.19 -10.50 9.78
C ASP A 521 -37.68 -9.04 9.78
N THR A 522 -38.52 -8.11 9.33
CA THR A 522 -38.11 -6.74 9.00
C THR A 522 -37.75 -5.87 10.21
N GLY A 523 -38.34 -6.07 11.39
CA GLY A 523 -38.18 -5.15 12.52
C GLY A 523 -36.74 -5.07 13.04
N ARG A 524 -36.15 -6.24 13.37
CA ARG A 524 -34.81 -6.33 13.96
C ARG A 524 -33.70 -6.04 12.94
N ILE A 525 -33.85 -6.54 11.72
CA ILE A 525 -32.90 -6.28 10.62
C ILE A 525 -32.91 -4.79 10.23
N ARG A 526 -34.09 -4.16 10.11
CA ARG A 526 -34.18 -2.72 9.87
C ARG A 526 -33.55 -1.93 11.01
N ALA A 527 -33.72 -2.34 12.27
CA ALA A 527 -33.10 -1.68 13.41
C ALA A 527 -31.55 -1.76 13.34
N ILE A 528 -31.00 -2.90 12.93
CA ILE A 528 -29.55 -3.07 12.72
C ILE A 528 -29.06 -2.17 11.58
N LEU A 529 -29.77 -2.12 10.45
CA LEU A 529 -29.38 -1.31 9.27
C LEU A 529 -29.68 0.19 9.39
N ALA A 530 -30.54 0.61 10.31
CA ALA A 530 -31.00 1.99 10.48
C ALA A 530 -29.86 3.04 10.60
N PRO A 531 -28.74 2.78 11.30
CA PRO A 531 -27.62 3.71 11.38
C PRO A 531 -26.96 4.00 10.02
N LEU A 532 -27.03 3.06 9.07
CA LEU A 532 -26.57 3.27 7.69
C LEU A 532 -27.64 3.98 6.85
N LEU A 533 -28.87 3.47 6.88
CA LEU A 533 -29.96 3.95 6.04
C LEU A 533 -30.40 5.39 6.38
N SER A 534 -30.29 5.79 7.64
CA SER A 534 -30.54 7.18 8.08
C SER A 534 -29.59 8.20 7.45
N ARG A 535 -28.45 7.76 6.89
CA ARG A 535 -27.50 8.61 6.18
C ARG A 535 -27.79 8.73 4.68
N LEU A 536 -28.86 8.11 4.17
CA LEU A 536 -29.23 8.18 2.75
C LEU A 536 -29.36 9.61 2.24
N ASP A 537 -30.02 10.48 2.99
CA ASP A 537 -30.24 11.87 2.60
C ASP A 537 -28.92 12.66 2.54
N HIS A 538 -27.97 12.35 3.42
CA HIS A 538 -26.63 12.93 3.38
C HIS A 538 -25.90 12.62 2.05
N TRP A 539 -26.10 11.42 1.49
CA TRP A 539 -25.48 11.02 0.22
C TRP A 539 -26.25 11.51 -1.02
N ARG A 540 -27.56 11.78 -0.89
CA ARG A 540 -28.39 12.37 -1.96
C ARG A 540 -28.26 13.89 -2.07
N GLN A 541 -27.73 14.56 -1.05
CA GLN A 541 -27.47 16.01 -1.07
C GLN A 541 -26.38 16.39 -2.10
N THR A 542 -26.60 17.51 -2.78
CA THR A 542 -25.65 18.14 -3.72
C THR A 542 -24.41 18.63 -2.98
N ALA A 543 -23.21 18.30 -3.46
CA ALA A 543 -21.98 18.65 -2.77
C ALA A 543 -21.73 20.18 -2.81
N ILE A 544 -21.84 20.86 -1.67
CA ILE A 544 -21.64 22.33 -1.56
C ILE A 544 -20.15 22.71 -1.36
N SER A 545 -19.27 21.76 -1.02
CA SER A 545 -17.83 21.97 -0.78
C SER A 545 -17.08 20.66 -1.04
N GLU A 546 -15.79 20.75 -1.37
CA GLU A 546 -14.83 19.68 -1.66
C GLU A 546 -15.22 18.37 -0.97
N ALA A 547 -15.51 17.34 -1.77
CA ALA A 547 -15.84 16.02 -1.27
C ALA A 547 -14.62 15.45 -0.52
N GLY A 548 -14.57 15.68 0.79
CA GLY A 548 -13.80 14.83 1.67
C GLY A 548 -14.23 13.39 1.37
N SER A 549 -13.26 12.52 1.10
CA SER A 549 -13.50 11.08 1.03
C SER A 549 -14.22 10.70 2.32
N GLY A 550 -15.54 10.47 2.25
CA GLY A 550 -16.31 10.00 3.40
C GLY A 550 -15.68 8.72 3.98
N PRO A 551 -16.08 8.29 5.19
CA PRO A 551 -15.54 7.08 5.82
C PRO A 551 -15.50 5.94 4.80
N SER A 552 -14.28 5.47 4.53
CA SER A 552 -14.03 4.46 3.51
C SER A 552 -14.90 3.23 3.76
N GLY A 553 -15.85 2.95 2.87
CA GLY A 553 -16.80 1.81 2.95
C GLY A 553 -18.27 2.20 3.15
N GLU A 554 -18.58 3.39 3.66
CA GLU A 554 -19.96 3.77 4.04
C GLU A 554 -20.94 3.78 2.86
N LEU A 555 -20.56 4.38 1.72
CA LEU A 555 -21.42 4.44 0.53
C LEU A 555 -21.74 3.04 0.00
N ALA A 556 -20.76 2.13 0.01
CA ALA A 556 -20.95 0.75 -0.43
C ALA A 556 -21.91 -0.01 0.49
N GLY A 557 -21.73 0.09 1.81
CA GLY A 557 -22.64 -0.50 2.79
C GLY A 557 -24.08 0.02 2.65
N LEU A 558 -24.23 1.33 2.38
CA LEU A 558 -25.52 1.96 2.15
C LEU A 558 -26.21 1.46 0.87
N ILE A 559 -25.47 1.35 -0.24
CA ILE A 559 -25.99 0.80 -1.52
C ILE A 559 -26.48 -0.63 -1.30
N LEU A 560 -25.67 -1.47 -0.64
CA LEU A 560 -25.99 -2.88 -0.37
C LEU A 560 -27.21 -3.01 0.56
N ALA A 561 -27.24 -2.25 1.66
CA ALA A 561 -28.37 -2.24 2.60
C ALA A 561 -29.68 -1.78 1.92
N HIS A 562 -29.63 -0.71 1.12
CA HIS A 562 -30.80 -0.21 0.39
C HIS A 562 -31.30 -1.22 -0.64
N ALA A 563 -30.40 -1.79 -1.45
CA ALA A 563 -30.74 -2.78 -2.46
C ALA A 563 -31.30 -4.06 -1.83
N TRP A 564 -30.76 -4.49 -0.69
CA TRP A 564 -31.28 -5.64 0.03
C TRP A 564 -32.67 -5.38 0.61
N GLN A 565 -32.92 -4.19 1.17
CA GLN A 565 -34.22 -3.85 1.75
C GLN A 565 -35.32 -3.64 0.71
N THR A 566 -35.01 -2.95 -0.38
CA THR A 566 -36.01 -2.50 -1.36
C THR A 566 -36.13 -3.41 -2.57
N GLY A 567 -35.11 -4.23 -2.83
CA GLY A 567 -35.00 -4.97 -4.09
C GLY A 567 -34.58 -4.11 -5.28
N GLU A 568 -34.30 -2.81 -5.06
CA GLU A 568 -34.05 -1.84 -6.14
C GLU A 568 -32.68 -1.18 -6.06
N TRP A 569 -32.23 -0.69 -7.23
CA TRP A 569 -31.02 0.09 -7.31
C TRP A 569 -31.23 1.52 -6.78
N ILE A 570 -30.28 2.00 -5.97
CA ILE A 570 -30.35 3.34 -5.41
C ILE A 570 -30.07 4.43 -6.46
N ALA A 571 -31.05 5.31 -6.70
CA ALA A 571 -30.87 6.48 -7.54
C ALA A 571 -30.21 7.64 -6.76
N PHE A 572 -29.05 8.09 -7.22
CA PHE A 572 -28.39 9.30 -6.72
C PHE A 572 -28.68 10.47 -7.67
N PRO A 573 -29.14 11.63 -7.17
CA PRO A 573 -29.33 12.83 -8.00
C PRO A 573 -28.01 13.27 -8.65
N LYS A 574 -28.09 13.82 -9.88
CA LYS A 574 -26.93 14.39 -10.60
C LYS A 574 -26.23 15.44 -9.73
N GLY A 575 -24.92 15.32 -9.53
CA GLY A 575 -24.14 16.25 -8.71
C GLY A 575 -24.25 16.04 -7.20
N SER A 576 -24.93 14.97 -6.75
CA SER A 576 -24.93 14.54 -5.35
C SER A 576 -23.58 13.94 -4.94
N ARG A 577 -23.30 13.92 -3.63
CA ARG A 577 -22.09 13.26 -3.08
C ARG A 577 -21.99 11.79 -3.48
N GLY A 578 -23.13 11.08 -3.43
CA GLY A 578 -23.22 9.68 -3.83
C GLY A 578 -22.85 9.47 -5.30
N GLU A 579 -23.38 10.29 -6.21
CA GLU A 579 -23.10 10.19 -7.65
C GLU A 579 -21.61 10.45 -7.98
N GLN A 580 -21.00 11.46 -7.35
CA GLN A 580 -19.59 11.80 -7.57
C GLN A 580 -18.62 10.70 -7.11
N LEU A 581 -18.95 10.03 -6.00
CA LEU A 581 -18.09 9.01 -5.40
C LEU A 581 -18.49 7.58 -5.81
N LEU A 582 -19.58 7.39 -6.55
CA LEU A 582 -20.11 6.08 -6.93
C LEU A 582 -19.08 5.26 -7.74
N ASN A 583 -18.46 5.87 -8.75
CA ASN A 583 -17.44 5.18 -9.57
C ASN A 583 -16.17 4.85 -8.78
N ILE A 584 -15.91 5.54 -7.68
CA ILE A 584 -14.68 5.39 -6.88
C ILE A 584 -14.87 4.36 -5.77
N GLN A 585 -16.04 4.34 -5.11
CA GLN A 585 -16.32 3.47 -3.97
C GLN A 585 -17.17 2.23 -4.32
N PHE A 586 -17.85 2.23 -5.47
CA PHE A 586 -18.71 1.13 -5.92
C PHE A 586 -18.68 1.00 -7.45
N GLY A 587 -17.57 0.44 -7.96
CA GLY A 587 -17.23 0.41 -9.39
C GLY A 587 -18.25 -0.31 -10.28
N PRO A 588 -18.18 -0.14 -11.63
CA PRO A 588 -19.16 -0.68 -12.57
C PRO A 588 -19.38 -2.21 -12.47
N ALA A 589 -18.31 -2.98 -12.24
CA ALA A 589 -18.40 -4.44 -12.09
C ALA A 589 -19.25 -4.86 -10.88
N LEU A 590 -19.07 -4.21 -9.73
CA LEU A 590 -19.88 -4.46 -8.52
C LEU A 590 -21.36 -4.09 -8.73
N ARG A 591 -21.65 -3.05 -9.53
CA ARG A 591 -23.03 -2.70 -9.88
C ARG A 591 -23.71 -3.76 -10.71
N ARG A 592 -23.03 -4.27 -11.74
CA ARG A 592 -23.55 -5.34 -12.58
C ARG A 592 -23.82 -6.58 -11.75
N ARG A 593 -22.89 -6.93 -10.87
CA ARG A 593 -23.05 -8.07 -9.96
C ARG A 593 -24.19 -7.89 -8.95
N LEU A 594 -24.35 -6.70 -8.37
CA LEU A 594 -25.51 -6.42 -7.51
C LEU A 594 -26.84 -6.48 -8.27
N LYS A 595 -26.91 -5.94 -9.49
CA LYS A 595 -28.10 -6.08 -10.36
C LYS A 595 -28.42 -7.55 -10.63
N HIS A 596 -27.40 -8.37 -10.90
CA HIS A 596 -27.57 -9.80 -11.09
C HIS A 596 -28.10 -10.49 -9.81
N VAL A 597 -27.58 -10.16 -8.63
CA VAL A 597 -28.11 -10.64 -7.33
C VAL A 597 -29.58 -10.30 -7.16
N LEU A 598 -29.99 -9.07 -7.50
CA LEU A 598 -31.39 -8.66 -7.42
C LEU A 598 -32.27 -9.46 -8.39
N ALA A 599 -31.79 -9.73 -9.61
CA ALA A 599 -32.49 -10.56 -10.58
C ALA A 599 -32.62 -12.02 -10.12
N LEU A 600 -31.57 -12.61 -9.54
CA LEU A 600 -31.61 -13.95 -8.95
C LEU A 600 -32.65 -14.02 -7.84
N ARG A 601 -32.61 -13.06 -6.91
CA ARG A 601 -33.55 -12.99 -5.80
C ARG A 601 -34.99 -12.85 -6.28
N ALA A 602 -35.25 -11.99 -7.27
CA ALA A 602 -36.57 -11.83 -7.86
C ALA A 602 -37.09 -13.13 -8.51
N ALA A 603 -36.19 -13.97 -9.00
CA ALA A 603 -36.49 -15.29 -9.56
C ALA A 603 -36.48 -16.44 -8.52
N GLY A 604 -36.38 -16.14 -7.22
CA GLY A 604 -36.33 -17.15 -6.15
C GLY A 604 -35.04 -17.98 -6.14
N GLN A 605 -33.97 -17.51 -6.76
CA GLN A 605 -32.67 -18.17 -6.78
C GLN A 605 -31.79 -17.66 -5.64
N GLU A 606 -31.28 -18.59 -4.84
CA GLU A 606 -30.54 -18.27 -3.61
C GLU A 606 -29.01 -18.31 -3.78
N THR A 607 -28.52 -18.78 -4.93
CA THR A 607 -27.09 -19.07 -5.12
C THR A 607 -26.51 -18.33 -6.30
N LEU A 608 -25.43 -17.59 -6.05
CA LEU A 608 -24.55 -17.00 -7.06
C LEU A 608 -23.54 -18.05 -7.55
N LEU A 609 -23.30 -18.07 -8.87
CA LEU A 609 -22.42 -19.05 -9.51
C LEU A 609 -20.98 -18.93 -9.04
N SER A 610 -20.46 -17.71 -8.92
CA SER A 610 -19.05 -17.43 -8.65
C SER A 610 -18.63 -17.55 -7.18
N VAL A 611 -19.56 -17.74 -6.23
CA VAL A 611 -19.25 -17.73 -4.79
C VAL A 611 -18.18 -18.78 -4.46
N PRO A 612 -17.05 -18.43 -3.85
CA PRO A 612 -15.99 -19.38 -3.62
C PRO A 612 -16.40 -20.45 -2.59
N THR A 613 -15.75 -21.62 -2.67
CA THR A 613 -15.83 -22.67 -1.66
C THR A 613 -14.67 -22.61 -0.67
N HIS A 614 -13.59 -21.91 -1.02
CA HIS A 614 -12.40 -21.74 -0.20
C HIS A 614 -12.14 -20.27 0.15
N THR A 615 -11.61 -19.99 1.34
CA THR A 615 -11.23 -18.66 1.83
C THR A 615 -10.20 -17.94 0.95
N THR A 616 -9.45 -18.71 0.16
CA THR A 616 -8.48 -18.20 -0.82
C THR A 616 -9.13 -17.70 -2.12
N GLY A 617 -10.42 -17.96 -2.32
CA GLY A 617 -11.19 -17.54 -3.49
C GLY A 617 -11.42 -18.65 -4.53
N TRP A 618 -10.93 -19.87 -4.31
CA TRP A 618 -11.16 -21.02 -5.20
C TRP A 618 -12.61 -21.52 -5.15
N LEU A 619 -13.08 -21.98 -6.29
CA LEU A 619 -14.38 -22.64 -6.49
C LEU A 619 -14.17 -24.09 -6.91
N THR A 620 -14.73 -25.02 -6.13
CA THR A 620 -14.70 -26.46 -6.43
C THR A 620 -15.46 -26.74 -7.75
N PRO A 621 -14.86 -27.45 -8.73
CA PRO A 621 -15.49 -27.72 -10.02
C PRO A 621 -16.87 -28.40 -9.94
N GLU A 622 -17.05 -29.31 -8.99
CA GLU A 622 -18.31 -30.04 -8.78
C GLU A 622 -19.42 -29.12 -8.26
N VAL A 623 -19.08 -28.20 -7.35
CA VAL A 623 -20.01 -27.19 -6.82
C VAL A 623 -20.37 -26.18 -7.91
N PHE A 624 -19.40 -25.81 -8.77
CA PHE A 624 -19.69 -25.03 -9.97
C PHE A 624 -20.70 -25.74 -10.87
N ALA A 625 -20.49 -27.02 -11.17
CA ALA A 625 -21.39 -27.80 -12.02
C ALA A 625 -22.80 -27.91 -11.43
N GLU A 626 -22.92 -28.15 -10.12
CA GLU A 626 -24.20 -28.18 -9.42
C GLU A 626 -24.95 -26.86 -9.54
N ARG A 627 -24.26 -25.73 -9.29
CA ARG A 627 -24.87 -24.39 -9.36
C ARG A 627 -25.25 -24.02 -10.80
N PHE A 628 -24.38 -24.32 -11.76
CA PHE A 628 -24.65 -24.05 -13.17
C PHE A 628 -25.87 -24.84 -13.68
N ALA A 629 -25.99 -26.12 -13.31
CA ALA A 629 -27.11 -26.96 -13.72
C ALA A 629 -28.45 -26.52 -13.12
N ARG A 630 -28.45 -25.93 -11.92
CA ARG A 630 -29.66 -25.42 -11.26
C ARG A 630 -30.07 -24.02 -11.74
N LEU A 631 -29.15 -23.26 -12.33
CA LEU A 631 -29.42 -21.88 -12.72
C LEU A 631 -30.24 -21.81 -14.02
N PRO A 632 -31.39 -21.12 -14.03
CA PRO A 632 -32.16 -20.90 -15.26
C PRO A 632 -31.35 -20.15 -16.32
N ARG A 633 -31.39 -20.61 -17.57
CA ARG A 633 -30.64 -20.02 -18.70
C ARG A 633 -30.81 -18.49 -18.86
N PRO A 634 -32.02 -17.90 -18.74
CA PRO A 634 -32.19 -16.44 -18.88
C PRO A 634 -31.50 -15.63 -17.78
N LEU A 635 -31.14 -16.27 -16.66
CA LEU A 635 -30.43 -15.64 -15.55
C LEU A 635 -28.92 -15.81 -15.66
N LEU A 636 -28.40 -16.56 -16.64
CA LEU A 636 -26.96 -16.74 -16.80
C LEU A 636 -26.31 -15.44 -17.31
N ASP A 637 -25.59 -14.76 -16.43
CA ASP A 637 -24.85 -13.53 -16.74
C ASP A 637 -23.40 -13.84 -17.15
N ALA A 638 -22.90 -13.16 -18.19
CA ALA A 638 -21.57 -13.40 -18.72
C ALA A 638 -20.45 -12.97 -17.76
N ASP A 639 -20.62 -11.87 -17.02
CA ASP A 639 -19.60 -11.41 -16.07
C ASP A 639 -19.55 -12.32 -14.84
N GLU A 640 -20.70 -12.80 -14.37
CA GLU A 640 -20.79 -13.79 -13.29
C GLU A 640 -20.19 -15.15 -13.70
N LEU A 641 -20.45 -15.61 -14.94
CA LEU A 641 -19.81 -16.81 -15.49
C LEU A 641 -18.30 -16.63 -15.62
N SER A 642 -17.83 -15.51 -16.18
CA SER A 642 -16.40 -15.20 -16.24
C SER A 642 -15.75 -15.23 -14.86
N ALA A 643 -16.38 -14.61 -13.85
CA ALA A 643 -15.87 -14.62 -12.47
C ALA A 643 -15.80 -16.04 -11.89
N ALA A 644 -16.80 -16.89 -12.16
CA ALA A 644 -16.80 -18.28 -11.74
C ALA A 644 -15.68 -19.09 -12.41
N LEU A 645 -15.50 -18.94 -13.73
CA LEU A 645 -14.47 -19.65 -14.50
C LEU A 645 -13.06 -19.28 -14.03
N TYR A 646 -12.80 -18.02 -13.69
CA TYR A 646 -11.50 -17.60 -13.13
C TYR A 646 -11.17 -18.23 -11.76
N ARG A 647 -12.19 -18.69 -11.02
CA ARG A 647 -12.04 -19.32 -9.70
C ARG A 647 -11.93 -20.83 -9.76
N LEU A 648 -12.05 -21.45 -10.94
CA LEU A 648 -11.91 -22.88 -11.11
C LEU A 648 -10.43 -23.29 -11.11
N PRO A 649 -10.04 -24.28 -10.28
CA PRO A 649 -8.66 -24.78 -10.24
C PRO A 649 -8.36 -25.65 -11.46
N ALA A 650 -7.09 -25.68 -11.86
CA ALA A 650 -6.66 -26.48 -12.99
C ALA A 650 -6.42 -27.96 -12.60
N LEU A 651 -7.42 -28.62 -12.00
CA LEU A 651 -7.35 -30.03 -11.56
C LEU A 651 -8.08 -30.95 -12.57
N PRO A 652 -7.39 -31.86 -13.29
CA PRO A 652 -8.01 -32.64 -14.37
C PRO A 652 -9.15 -33.55 -13.91
N GLU A 653 -8.97 -34.28 -12.80
CA GLU A 653 -9.94 -35.25 -12.27
C GLU A 653 -11.27 -34.58 -11.82
N PRO A 654 -11.25 -33.60 -10.89
CA PRO A 654 -12.47 -32.85 -10.53
C PRO A 654 -13.18 -32.19 -11.71
N ARG A 655 -12.42 -31.70 -12.69
CA ARG A 655 -12.98 -31.08 -13.90
C ARG A 655 -13.69 -32.09 -14.80
N ALA A 656 -13.14 -33.30 -14.95
CA ALA A 656 -13.79 -34.36 -15.71
C ALA A 656 -15.14 -34.76 -15.07
N ILE A 657 -15.19 -34.84 -13.73
CA ILE A 657 -16.42 -35.11 -12.97
C ILE A 657 -17.44 -34.00 -13.19
N ALA A 658 -17.02 -32.74 -13.06
CA ALA A 658 -17.86 -31.58 -13.32
C ALA A 658 -18.41 -31.56 -14.76
N TRP A 659 -17.55 -31.83 -15.76
CA TRP A 659 -17.95 -31.89 -17.16
C TRP A 659 -18.99 -32.97 -17.45
N THR A 660 -18.84 -34.15 -16.85
CA THR A 660 -19.79 -35.26 -17.05
C THR A 660 -21.23 -34.87 -16.68
N ARG A 661 -21.39 -33.97 -15.68
CA ARG A 661 -22.69 -33.43 -15.27
C ARG A 661 -23.23 -32.34 -16.20
N LEU A 662 -22.35 -31.63 -16.91
CA LEU A 662 -22.69 -30.46 -17.72
C LEU A 662 -22.77 -30.77 -19.23
N ALA A 663 -22.18 -31.87 -19.70
CA ALA A 663 -22.02 -32.16 -21.12
C ALA A 663 -23.34 -32.05 -21.90
N SER A 664 -24.41 -32.68 -21.42
CA SER A 664 -25.74 -32.65 -22.06
C SER A 664 -26.40 -31.27 -22.05
N LEU A 665 -26.07 -30.42 -21.08
CA LEU A 665 -26.61 -29.07 -20.97
C LEU A 665 -25.92 -28.10 -21.93
N VAL A 666 -24.65 -28.36 -22.29
CA VAL A 666 -23.76 -27.47 -23.06
C VAL A 666 -23.71 -27.83 -24.57
N GLU A 667 -24.48 -28.83 -25.00
CA GLU A 667 -24.50 -29.33 -26.38
C GLU A 667 -25.22 -28.44 -27.41
N SER A 668 -25.82 -27.31 -26.98
CA SER A 668 -26.70 -26.45 -27.82
C SER A 668 -26.00 -25.60 -28.90
N ARG A 669 -24.65 -25.56 -28.94
CA ARG A 669 -23.78 -25.05 -30.02
C ARG A 669 -24.00 -23.63 -30.59
N SER A 670 -24.70 -22.71 -29.93
CA SER A 670 -24.89 -21.35 -30.51
C SER A 670 -24.48 -20.16 -29.65
N GLU A 671 -24.14 -20.38 -28.38
CA GLU A 671 -23.86 -19.28 -27.45
C GLU A 671 -22.41 -19.29 -26.92
N ALA A 672 -21.81 -18.10 -26.82
CA ALA A 672 -20.45 -17.92 -26.29
C ALA A 672 -20.30 -18.42 -24.84
N LEU A 673 -21.40 -18.48 -24.07
CA LEU A 673 -21.43 -19.00 -22.70
C LEU A 673 -21.14 -20.51 -22.66
N ASP A 674 -21.81 -21.29 -23.52
CA ASP A 674 -21.64 -22.75 -23.61
C ASP A 674 -20.24 -23.11 -24.12
N GLU A 675 -19.75 -22.42 -25.14
CA GLU A 675 -18.40 -22.66 -25.65
C GLU A 675 -17.31 -22.28 -24.64
N ALA A 676 -17.55 -21.28 -23.77
CA ALA A 676 -16.63 -20.95 -22.68
C ALA A 676 -16.58 -22.06 -21.61
N VAL A 677 -17.72 -22.62 -21.22
CA VAL A 677 -17.78 -23.75 -20.26
C VAL A 677 -17.12 -24.99 -20.86
N ALA A 678 -17.39 -25.30 -22.13
CA ALA A 678 -16.77 -26.40 -22.83
C ALA A 678 -15.25 -26.23 -22.96
N LEU A 679 -14.77 -25.04 -23.29
CA LEU A 679 -13.34 -24.74 -23.31
C LEU A 679 -12.71 -24.94 -21.92
N ALA A 680 -13.38 -24.50 -20.85
CA ALA A 680 -12.84 -24.60 -19.49
C ALA A 680 -12.79 -26.03 -18.93
N LEU A 681 -13.83 -26.84 -19.15
CA LEU A 681 -14.05 -28.10 -18.41
C LEU A 681 -14.02 -29.37 -19.28
N ALA A 682 -14.28 -29.29 -20.58
CA ALA A 682 -14.44 -30.49 -21.41
C ALA A 682 -13.11 -31.26 -21.61
N PRO A 683 -13.15 -32.52 -22.07
CA PRO A 683 -11.96 -33.22 -22.55
C PRO A 683 -11.27 -32.48 -23.69
N ASP A 684 -9.97 -32.74 -23.89
CA ASP A 684 -9.11 -31.99 -24.81
C ASP A 684 -9.68 -31.86 -26.22
N ASP A 685 -10.27 -32.92 -26.77
CA ASP A 685 -10.83 -32.90 -28.13
C ASP A 685 -12.06 -31.98 -28.26
N ARG A 686 -12.90 -31.88 -27.22
CA ARG A 686 -14.05 -30.96 -27.22
C ARG A 686 -13.61 -29.53 -26.98
N ALA A 687 -12.64 -29.32 -26.09
CA ALA A 687 -12.11 -28.00 -25.79
C ALA A 687 -11.32 -27.39 -26.95
N ARG A 688 -10.56 -28.20 -27.70
CA ARG A 688 -9.91 -27.76 -28.96
C ARG A 688 -10.94 -27.25 -29.97
N ARG A 689 -12.08 -27.93 -30.11
CA ARG A 689 -13.19 -27.46 -30.98
C ARG A 689 -13.80 -26.15 -30.49
N SER A 690 -13.96 -25.96 -29.17
CA SER A 690 -14.42 -24.69 -28.61
C SER A 690 -13.43 -23.56 -28.86
N LEU A 691 -12.13 -23.84 -28.70
CA LEU A 691 -11.07 -22.90 -29.04
C LEU A 691 -11.22 -22.46 -30.50
N ASP A 692 -11.22 -23.40 -31.45
CA ASP A 692 -11.35 -23.10 -32.88
C ASP A 692 -12.60 -22.27 -33.20
N TRP A 693 -13.74 -22.57 -32.54
CA TRP A 693 -14.97 -21.79 -32.68
C TRP A 693 -14.79 -20.32 -32.27
N PHE A 694 -14.17 -20.04 -31.12
CA PHE A 694 -13.90 -18.67 -30.68
C PHE A 694 -12.97 -17.95 -31.66
N LEU A 695 -11.94 -18.64 -32.15
CA LEU A 695 -10.98 -18.07 -33.09
C LEU A 695 -11.64 -17.71 -34.42
N ASP A 696 -12.48 -18.60 -34.96
CA ASP A 696 -13.25 -18.35 -36.19
C ASP A 696 -14.26 -17.22 -36.00
N ARG A 697 -14.89 -17.12 -34.82
CA ARG A 697 -15.78 -16.01 -34.48
C ARG A 697 -15.03 -14.67 -34.50
N PHE A 698 -13.88 -14.59 -33.82
CA PHE A 698 -13.10 -13.34 -33.76
C PHE A 698 -12.48 -12.98 -35.12
N ALA A 699 -12.14 -13.97 -35.96
CA ALA A 699 -11.70 -13.71 -37.33
C ALA A 699 -12.82 -13.08 -38.18
N ARG A 700 -14.07 -13.48 -37.96
CA ARG A 700 -15.24 -12.91 -38.66
C ARG A 700 -15.60 -11.52 -38.15
N GLN A 701 -15.64 -11.35 -36.82
CA GLN A 701 -15.99 -10.11 -36.13
C GLN A 701 -14.99 -9.87 -34.98
N PRO A 702 -13.96 -9.04 -35.20
CA PRO A 702 -12.93 -8.83 -34.20
C PRO A 702 -13.48 -8.02 -33.01
N PRO A 703 -13.01 -8.30 -31.78
CA PRO A 703 -13.33 -7.47 -30.62
C PRO A 703 -12.80 -6.05 -30.84
N ASN A 704 -13.56 -5.04 -30.41
CA ASN A 704 -13.24 -3.62 -30.65
C ASN A 704 -12.58 -2.95 -29.43
N GLU A 705 -11.93 -3.74 -28.58
CA GLU A 705 -11.42 -3.27 -27.30
C GLU A 705 -10.25 -2.29 -27.40
N GLN A 706 -10.21 -1.36 -26.46
CA GLN A 706 -9.16 -0.35 -26.36
C GLN A 706 -7.74 -0.96 -26.27
N LEU A 707 -7.63 -2.19 -25.74
CA LEU A 707 -6.38 -2.97 -25.72
C LEU A 707 -5.86 -3.27 -27.13
N PHE A 708 -6.71 -3.58 -28.11
CA PHE A 708 -6.27 -3.84 -29.49
C PHE A 708 -5.96 -2.58 -30.29
N GLN A 709 -6.54 -1.44 -29.93
CA GLN A 709 -6.34 -0.15 -30.62
C GLN A 709 -5.06 0.57 -30.18
N SER A 710 -4.65 0.39 -28.92
CA SER A 710 -3.43 0.97 -28.34
C SER A 710 -2.15 0.22 -28.77
N LEU A 711 -2.25 -1.07 -29.09
CA LEU A 711 -1.14 -1.90 -29.58
C LEU A 711 -0.63 -1.49 -30.98
N ALA A 712 -1.35 -0.62 -31.69
CA ALA A 712 -1.01 -0.15 -33.03
C ALA A 712 -0.47 1.30 -33.08
N SER A 713 -0.13 1.91 -31.94
CA SER A 713 0.27 3.31 -31.84
C SER A 713 1.56 3.49 -31.04
N ILE A 714 2.70 3.31 -31.71
CA ILE A 714 3.98 3.84 -31.20
C ILE A 714 4.23 5.15 -31.95
N GLY A 715 3.86 6.26 -31.31
CA GLY A 715 4.32 7.61 -31.68
C GLY A 715 3.23 8.57 -32.13
N GLY A 716 2.83 9.48 -31.25
CA GLY A 716 2.16 10.72 -31.64
C GLY A 716 1.12 11.24 -30.65
N SER A 717 1.50 12.23 -29.83
CA SER A 717 0.54 13.11 -29.18
C SER A 717 -0.08 14.03 -30.25
N GLY A 718 -1.32 13.77 -30.66
CA GLY A 718 -2.01 14.64 -31.62
C GLY A 718 -3.44 14.21 -31.92
N LEU A 719 -4.24 15.16 -32.40
CA LEU A 719 -5.66 15.13 -32.83
C LEU A 719 -6.23 13.80 -33.37
N VAL A 720 -5.39 12.90 -33.87
CA VAL A 720 -5.72 11.55 -34.34
C VAL A 720 -6.27 10.66 -33.22
N GLU A 721 -5.75 10.75 -32.00
CA GLU A 721 -6.25 9.98 -30.84
C GLU A 721 -7.69 10.41 -30.49
N THR A 722 -7.95 11.72 -30.58
CA THR A 722 -9.27 12.31 -30.34
C THR A 722 -10.27 12.01 -31.48
N PHE A 723 -9.77 11.82 -32.71
CA PHE A 723 -10.56 11.40 -33.87
C PHE A 723 -10.90 9.89 -33.80
N ARG A 724 -9.97 9.05 -33.35
CA ARG A 724 -10.18 7.60 -33.11
C ARG A 724 -11.27 7.35 -32.06
N VAL A 725 -11.21 8.05 -30.92
CA VAL A 725 -12.23 7.95 -29.84
C VAL A 725 -13.61 8.46 -30.28
N LYS A 726 -13.68 9.40 -31.23
CA LYS A 726 -14.95 9.95 -31.73
C LYS A 726 -15.60 9.12 -32.84
N VAL A 727 -14.82 8.43 -33.68
CA VAL A 727 -15.33 7.66 -34.83
C VAL A 727 -15.60 6.18 -34.47
N LEU A 728 -14.83 5.59 -33.56
CA LEU A 728 -15.04 4.22 -33.06
C LEU A 728 -15.68 4.30 -31.67
N HIS A 729 -17.02 4.22 -31.60
CA HIS A 729 -17.72 4.10 -30.33
C HIS A 729 -17.28 2.83 -29.60
N HIS A 730 -16.48 2.97 -28.55
CA HIS A 730 -16.11 1.84 -27.70
C HIS A 730 -17.25 1.56 -26.71
N THR A 731 -18.13 0.63 -27.06
CA THR A 731 -19.13 0.06 -26.16
C THR A 731 -18.57 -1.22 -25.53
N PRO A 732 -18.21 -1.23 -24.23
CA PRO A 732 -17.63 -2.41 -23.58
C PRO A 732 -18.57 -3.63 -23.54
N GLU A 733 -19.86 -3.43 -23.83
CA GLU A 733 -20.92 -4.45 -23.79
C GLU A 733 -21.29 -5.03 -25.16
N THR A 734 -20.51 -4.76 -26.23
CA THR A 734 -20.73 -5.48 -27.49
C THR A 734 -20.58 -7.00 -27.28
N PRO A 735 -21.39 -7.83 -27.96
CA PRO A 735 -21.31 -9.28 -27.85
C PRO A 735 -19.89 -9.85 -28.05
N GLU A 736 -19.09 -9.22 -28.91
CA GLU A 736 -17.73 -9.63 -29.25
C GLU A 736 -16.76 -9.42 -28.08
N ASN A 737 -16.85 -8.27 -27.41
CA ASN A 737 -16.05 -7.98 -26.20
C ASN A 737 -16.46 -8.89 -25.03
N THR A 738 -17.76 -9.16 -24.87
CA THR A 738 -18.26 -10.11 -23.87
C THR A 738 -17.78 -11.53 -24.15
N ALA A 739 -17.85 -11.99 -25.40
CA ALA A 739 -17.31 -13.29 -25.82
C ALA A 739 -15.80 -13.37 -25.62
N PHE A 740 -15.06 -12.27 -25.84
CA PHE A 740 -13.62 -12.20 -25.60
C PHE A 740 -13.25 -12.28 -24.11
N ARG A 741 -14.01 -11.64 -23.21
CA ARG A 741 -13.82 -11.80 -21.75
C ARG A 741 -14.07 -13.23 -21.28
N LEU A 742 -15.14 -13.87 -21.76
CA LEU A 742 -15.48 -15.27 -21.48
C LEU A 742 -14.40 -16.23 -21.98
N PHE A 743 -13.95 -16.04 -23.22
CA PHE A 743 -12.85 -16.79 -23.82
C PHE A 743 -11.59 -16.74 -22.96
N ASN A 744 -11.19 -15.54 -22.51
CA ASN A 744 -10.03 -15.38 -21.63
C ASN A 744 -10.23 -16.08 -20.29
N ALA A 745 -11.39 -15.94 -19.64
CA ALA A 745 -11.68 -16.62 -18.37
C ALA A 745 -11.59 -18.17 -18.51
N ALA A 746 -12.17 -18.70 -19.58
CA ALA A 746 -12.15 -20.13 -19.89
C ALA A 746 -10.76 -20.68 -20.19
N LEU A 747 -9.95 -19.97 -20.99
CA LEU A 747 -8.56 -20.32 -21.26
C LEU A 747 -7.75 -20.44 -19.97
N ARG A 748 -7.96 -19.54 -19.02
CA ARG A 748 -7.19 -19.48 -17.76
C ARG A 748 -7.54 -20.60 -16.80
N CYS A 749 -8.80 -21.02 -16.77
CA CYS A 749 -9.19 -22.25 -16.08
C CYS A 749 -8.48 -23.46 -16.68
N ARG A 750 -8.41 -23.55 -18.02
CA ARG A 750 -7.92 -24.74 -18.69
C ARG A 750 -6.40 -24.89 -18.59
N PHE A 751 -5.68 -23.83 -18.90
CA PHE A 751 -4.28 -23.90 -19.29
C PHE A 751 -3.28 -23.51 -18.20
N GLY A 752 -3.75 -23.28 -16.97
CA GLY A 752 -2.89 -22.92 -15.85
C GLY A 752 -2.03 -21.70 -16.22
N LEU A 753 -1.02 -21.43 -15.41
CA LEU A 753 -0.10 -20.34 -15.73
C LEU A 753 1.08 -20.77 -16.59
N ASP A 754 1.40 -22.06 -16.77
CA ASP A 754 2.62 -22.46 -17.50
C ASP A 754 2.47 -23.38 -18.73
N ASP A 755 1.51 -24.31 -18.84
CA ASP A 755 1.82 -25.53 -19.62
C ASP A 755 0.77 -25.93 -20.67
N ALA A 756 0.81 -25.32 -21.86
CA ALA A 756 -0.16 -25.69 -22.91
C ALA A 756 0.34 -25.74 -24.36
N GLN A 757 1.60 -25.42 -24.64
CA GLN A 757 2.11 -25.35 -26.03
C GLN A 757 1.31 -24.40 -26.95
N ILE A 758 0.45 -23.52 -26.40
CA ILE A 758 -0.31 -22.50 -27.15
C ILE A 758 0.61 -21.40 -27.68
N GLY A 759 1.80 -21.24 -27.09
CA GLY A 759 2.80 -20.25 -27.53
C GLY A 759 3.07 -20.31 -29.05
N GLY A 760 3.11 -21.52 -29.64
CA GLY A 760 3.29 -21.67 -31.09
C GLY A 760 2.07 -21.27 -31.94
N ARG A 761 0.86 -21.27 -31.36
CA ARG A 761 -0.39 -20.90 -32.04
C ARG A 761 -0.79 -19.45 -31.79
N ALA A 762 -0.31 -18.83 -30.70
CA ALA A 762 -0.59 -17.43 -30.37
C ALA A 762 -0.05 -16.46 -31.42
N SER A 763 1.13 -16.75 -32.00
CA SER A 763 1.70 -15.96 -33.10
C SER A 763 0.86 -16.05 -34.37
N ALA A 764 0.53 -17.26 -34.84
CA ALA A 764 -0.36 -17.48 -35.99
C ALA A 764 -1.78 -16.90 -35.76
N LEU A 765 -2.24 -16.84 -34.51
CA LEU A 765 -3.51 -16.23 -34.14
C LEU A 765 -3.47 -14.70 -34.21
N ALA A 766 -2.42 -14.09 -33.66
CA ALA A 766 -2.18 -12.66 -33.77
C ALA A 766 -2.05 -12.25 -35.25
N GLU A 767 -1.37 -13.06 -36.07
CA GLU A 767 -1.27 -12.90 -37.53
C GLU A 767 -2.61 -13.06 -38.27
N ARG A 768 -3.53 -13.91 -37.81
CA ARG A 768 -4.88 -14.06 -38.40
C ARG A 768 -5.84 -12.94 -37.99
N LEU A 769 -5.62 -12.31 -36.83
CA LEU A 769 -6.37 -11.14 -36.37
C LEU A 769 -5.83 -9.82 -36.97
N ALA A 770 -4.54 -9.76 -37.32
CA ALA A 770 -3.87 -8.63 -37.98
C ALA A 770 -4.45 -8.18 -39.36
N PRO A 771 -4.94 -9.03 -40.28
CA PRO A 771 -5.20 -8.63 -41.66
C PRO A 771 -6.50 -7.84 -41.85
N ARG A 772 -7.40 -7.81 -40.85
CA ARG A 772 -8.66 -7.04 -40.90
C ARG A 772 -8.58 -5.65 -40.27
N ALA A 773 -7.40 -5.22 -39.81
CA ALA A 773 -7.06 -3.80 -39.61
C ALA A 773 -6.79 -3.05 -40.95
N GLY A 774 -7.15 -3.65 -42.09
CA GLY A 774 -6.66 -3.37 -43.45
C GLY A 774 -7.00 -2.03 -44.10
N TRP A 775 -7.64 -1.10 -43.39
CA TRP A 775 -7.73 0.30 -43.82
C TRP A 775 -6.75 1.19 -43.04
N LEU A 776 -6.60 0.96 -41.73
CA LEU A 776 -5.77 1.79 -40.84
C LEU A 776 -4.29 1.38 -40.86
N SER A 777 -3.99 0.10 -41.13
CA SER A 777 -2.60 -0.37 -41.28
C SER A 777 -1.89 0.25 -42.48
N ARG A 778 -2.63 0.56 -43.57
CA ARG A 778 -2.08 1.21 -44.77
C ARG A 778 -1.73 2.69 -44.59
N VAL A 779 -2.24 3.35 -43.55
CA VAL A 779 -2.01 4.78 -43.29
C VAL A 779 -0.91 5.00 -42.24
N LEU A 780 -0.56 3.99 -41.44
CA LEU A 780 0.21 4.20 -40.20
C LEU A 780 1.42 3.28 -39.96
N GLN A 781 1.86 2.44 -40.91
CA GLN A 781 3.06 1.63 -40.68
C GLN A 781 4.37 2.35 -41.03
N HIS A 782 5.30 2.39 -40.07
CA HIS A 782 6.73 2.14 -40.35
C HIS A 782 6.95 0.62 -40.37
N PRO A 783 7.79 0.10 -41.28
CA PRO A 783 8.11 -1.32 -41.33
C PRO A 783 9.07 -1.70 -40.20
N GLY A 784 8.76 -2.76 -39.44
CA GLY A 784 9.71 -3.43 -38.54
C GLY A 784 9.37 -3.54 -37.05
N ALA A 785 8.15 -3.19 -36.61
CA ALA A 785 7.77 -3.39 -35.21
C ALA A 785 7.28 -4.84 -34.96
N ASP A 786 8.12 -5.65 -34.32
CA ASP A 786 7.78 -6.99 -33.85
C ASP A 786 6.52 -6.98 -32.97
N SER A 787 5.76 -8.08 -33.04
CA SER A 787 4.50 -8.30 -32.30
C SER A 787 4.60 -7.92 -30.83
N SER A 788 3.67 -7.06 -30.37
CA SER A 788 3.67 -6.55 -29.00
C SER A 788 3.57 -7.67 -27.93
N PRO A 789 4.37 -7.62 -26.84
CA PRO A 789 4.38 -8.64 -25.78
C PRO A 789 3.01 -8.85 -25.10
N PHE A 790 2.10 -7.88 -25.21
CA PHE A 790 0.72 -8.00 -24.73
C PHE A 790 -0.10 -9.03 -25.48
N ALA A 791 0.07 -9.14 -26.80
CA ALA A 791 -0.69 -10.09 -27.61
C ALA A 791 -0.38 -11.52 -27.18
N GLU A 792 0.90 -11.83 -26.96
CA GLU A 792 1.31 -13.14 -26.44
C GLU A 792 0.77 -13.37 -25.02
N LEU A 793 0.86 -12.38 -24.14
CA LEU A 793 0.40 -12.49 -22.75
C LEU A 793 -1.13 -12.63 -22.60
N LEU A 794 -1.92 -12.16 -23.58
CA LEU A 794 -3.37 -12.38 -23.65
C LEU A 794 -3.68 -13.87 -23.79
N PHE A 795 -2.95 -14.59 -24.65
CA PHE A 795 -3.24 -15.99 -24.97
C PHE A 795 -2.40 -17.00 -24.17
N ALA A 796 -1.21 -16.61 -23.73
CA ALA A 796 -0.26 -17.45 -23.01
C ALA A 796 0.49 -16.62 -21.95
N PRO A 797 0.00 -16.55 -20.69
CA PRO A 797 0.79 -15.96 -19.62
C PRO A 797 2.11 -16.70 -19.49
N ARG A 798 3.21 -15.98 -19.29
CA ARG A 798 4.52 -16.56 -18.99
C ARG A 798 4.95 -16.17 -17.59
N PRO A 799 5.92 -16.87 -16.98
CA PRO A 799 6.52 -16.40 -15.74
C PRO A 799 6.93 -14.93 -15.87
N VAL A 800 6.60 -14.13 -14.85
CA VAL A 800 6.96 -12.71 -14.89
C VAL A 800 8.48 -12.63 -14.72
N THR A 801 9.19 -12.31 -15.80
CA THR A 801 10.63 -12.05 -15.79
C THR A 801 10.89 -10.55 -15.86
N GLU A 802 12.09 -10.12 -15.46
CA GLU A 802 12.50 -8.72 -15.55
C GLU A 802 12.47 -8.21 -17.00
N THR A 803 12.98 -9.02 -17.94
CA THR A 803 12.99 -8.70 -19.38
C THR A 803 11.58 -8.50 -19.93
N LEU A 804 10.65 -9.39 -19.58
CA LEU A 804 9.26 -9.29 -20.02
C LEU A 804 8.54 -8.12 -19.36
N ALA A 805 8.76 -7.89 -18.07
CA ALA A 805 8.17 -6.78 -17.33
C ALA A 805 8.66 -5.42 -17.84
N ASP A 806 9.93 -5.29 -18.22
CA ASP A 806 10.51 -4.06 -18.76
C ASP A 806 10.07 -3.83 -20.23
N ALA A 807 9.98 -4.90 -21.04
CA ALA A 807 9.42 -4.83 -22.40
C ALA A 807 7.95 -4.38 -22.39
N VAL A 808 7.14 -4.97 -21.50
CA VAL A 808 5.73 -4.61 -21.28
C VAL A 808 5.60 -3.19 -20.74
N HIS A 809 6.47 -2.77 -19.81
CA HIS A 809 6.48 -1.40 -19.28
C HIS A 809 6.72 -0.37 -20.39
N THR A 810 7.73 -0.61 -21.22
CA THR A 810 8.09 0.28 -22.33
C THR A 810 6.94 0.41 -23.32
N ALA A 811 6.25 -0.70 -23.60
CA ALA A 811 5.06 -0.72 -24.45
C ALA A 811 3.81 -0.07 -23.80
N ALA A 812 3.74 0.01 -22.46
CA ALA A 812 2.59 0.55 -21.72
C ALA A 812 2.70 2.02 -21.31
N ALA A 813 3.87 2.66 -21.48
CA ALA A 813 4.16 3.99 -20.93
C ALA A 813 3.21 5.11 -21.40
N SER A 814 2.47 4.89 -22.50
CA SER A 814 1.44 5.80 -23.03
C SER A 814 0.00 5.42 -22.67
N VAL A 815 -0.23 4.27 -22.04
CA VAL A 815 -1.57 3.75 -21.75
C VAL A 815 -1.96 4.05 -20.30
N SER A 816 -2.88 4.99 -20.12
CA SER A 816 -3.50 5.24 -18.81
C SER A 816 -4.49 4.12 -18.48
N PHE A 817 -4.01 3.01 -17.92
CA PHE A 817 -4.91 1.99 -17.38
C PHE A 817 -5.67 2.57 -16.18
N ILE A 818 -6.99 2.68 -16.32
CA ILE A 818 -7.89 3.05 -15.22
C ILE A 818 -8.10 1.79 -14.35
N TYR A 819 -8.33 2.01 -13.05
CA TYR A 819 -8.39 1.05 -11.95
C TYR A 819 -9.19 -0.26 -12.12
N ASP A 820 -9.96 -0.42 -13.20
CA ASP A 820 -10.81 -1.57 -13.50
C ASP A 820 -10.56 -2.06 -14.94
N THR A 821 -9.43 -2.73 -15.19
CA THR A 821 -9.27 -3.45 -16.46
C THR A 821 -10.15 -4.71 -16.44
N PRO A 822 -10.92 -5.00 -17.50
CA PRO A 822 -11.58 -6.29 -17.68
C PRO A 822 -10.58 -7.44 -17.94
N TYR A 823 -9.27 -7.14 -18.00
CA TYR A 823 -8.18 -8.09 -18.19
C TYR A 823 -7.25 -8.18 -16.98
N PRO A 824 -7.72 -8.72 -15.84
CA PRO A 824 -6.96 -8.81 -14.59
C PRO A 824 -5.59 -9.48 -14.75
N PHE A 825 -5.47 -10.41 -15.70
CA PHE A 825 -4.26 -11.19 -15.93
C PHE A 825 -3.10 -10.40 -16.56
N LEU A 826 -3.34 -9.19 -17.07
CA LEU A 826 -2.28 -8.30 -17.55
C LEU A 826 -1.60 -7.55 -16.40
N TRP A 827 -2.25 -7.45 -15.24
CA TRP A 827 -1.74 -6.72 -14.09
C TRP A 827 -0.34 -7.14 -13.63
N PRO A 828 0.00 -8.43 -13.48
CA PRO A 828 1.34 -8.86 -13.08
C PRO A 828 2.48 -8.27 -13.95
N TYR A 829 2.22 -8.06 -15.23
CA TYR A 829 3.19 -7.54 -16.19
C TYR A 829 3.14 -6.01 -16.27
N LEU A 830 1.94 -5.44 -16.12
CA LEU A 830 1.66 -4.00 -16.18
C LEU A 830 2.05 -3.20 -14.94
N LEU A 831 2.56 -3.80 -13.85
CA LEU A 831 2.76 -3.09 -12.57
C LEU A 831 3.80 -1.94 -12.60
N ALA A 832 4.05 -1.26 -13.69
CA ALA A 832 5.01 -0.16 -13.80
C ALA A 832 4.43 1.24 -13.55
N HIS A 833 3.17 1.38 -13.11
CA HIS A 833 2.70 2.62 -12.49
C HIS A 833 2.71 2.44 -10.96
N PRO A 834 3.72 2.98 -10.24
CA PRO A 834 3.87 2.82 -8.79
C PRO A 834 2.61 3.21 -7.98
N GLN A 835 1.78 4.08 -8.56
CA GLN A 835 0.54 4.60 -7.97
C GLN A 835 -0.67 3.67 -8.08
N GLN A 836 -0.72 2.76 -9.07
CA GLN A 836 -1.87 1.87 -9.26
C GLN A 836 -1.93 0.79 -8.22
N PHE A 837 -0.76 0.24 -7.91
CA PHE A 837 -0.67 -0.84 -6.96
C PHE A 837 -0.58 -0.34 -5.54
N ALA A 838 -0.10 0.89 -5.27
CA ALA A 838 0.09 1.66 -4.01
C ALA A 838 -0.67 1.26 -2.71
N ALA A 839 -1.77 0.50 -2.78
CA ALA A 839 -2.50 -0.05 -1.66
C ALA A 839 -2.40 -1.60 -1.62
N PRO A 840 -1.65 -2.21 -0.68
CA PRO A 840 -1.43 -3.65 -0.66
C PRO A 840 -2.70 -4.49 -0.47
N GLY A 841 -3.77 -3.85 0.04
CA GLY A 841 -5.11 -4.46 0.11
C GLY A 841 -5.70 -4.77 -1.26
N ARG A 842 -5.47 -3.92 -2.27
CA ARG A 842 -6.00 -4.15 -3.61
C ARG A 842 -5.44 -5.43 -4.20
N VAL A 843 -4.13 -5.65 -4.13
CA VAL A 843 -3.54 -6.84 -4.77
C VAL A 843 -3.95 -8.14 -4.08
N ALA A 844 -4.12 -8.09 -2.76
CA ALA A 844 -4.76 -9.16 -2.00
C ALA A 844 -6.18 -9.45 -2.51
N ASP A 845 -6.99 -8.41 -2.75
CA ASP A 845 -8.32 -8.54 -3.33
C ASP A 845 -8.27 -9.12 -4.75
N LEU A 846 -7.29 -8.73 -5.57
CA LEU A 846 -7.15 -9.25 -6.94
C LEU A 846 -6.69 -10.70 -6.97
N ALA A 847 -5.77 -11.08 -6.09
CA ALA A 847 -5.38 -12.46 -5.89
C ALA A 847 -6.57 -13.29 -5.39
N TYR A 848 -7.42 -12.75 -4.52
CA TYR A 848 -8.65 -13.40 -4.07
C TYR A 848 -9.69 -13.54 -5.19
N GLN A 849 -9.88 -12.49 -5.98
CA GLN A 849 -10.84 -12.48 -7.07
C GLN A 849 -10.44 -13.44 -8.19
N PHE A 850 -9.14 -13.52 -8.46
CA PHE A 850 -8.53 -14.33 -9.52
C PHE A 850 -7.41 -15.18 -8.91
N PRO A 851 -7.75 -16.28 -8.19
CA PRO A 851 -6.77 -17.12 -7.51
C PRO A 851 -5.58 -17.58 -8.37
N PRO A 852 -5.76 -17.93 -9.66
CA PRO A 852 -4.64 -18.22 -10.54
C PRO A 852 -3.62 -17.08 -10.62
N LEU A 853 -4.05 -15.80 -10.59
CA LEU A 853 -3.16 -14.65 -10.74
C LEU A 853 -2.29 -14.36 -9.52
N ALA A 854 -2.61 -14.94 -8.35
CA ALA A 854 -1.82 -14.76 -7.13
C ALA A 854 -0.34 -15.15 -7.35
N GLN A 855 -0.10 -16.20 -8.14
CA GLN A 855 1.24 -16.65 -8.49
C GLN A 855 2.00 -15.62 -9.34
N ARG A 856 1.42 -15.11 -10.44
CA ARG A 856 2.10 -14.10 -11.29
C ARG A 856 2.27 -12.77 -10.55
N LEU A 857 1.32 -12.38 -9.71
CA LEU A 857 1.48 -11.21 -8.84
C LEU A 857 2.62 -11.39 -7.84
N PHE A 858 2.81 -12.61 -7.33
CA PHE A 858 3.93 -12.96 -6.47
C PHE A 858 5.27 -12.89 -7.21
N GLU A 859 5.39 -13.50 -8.40
CA GLU A 859 6.57 -13.44 -9.27
C GLU A 859 6.93 -12.00 -9.66
N ALA A 860 5.92 -11.20 -10.00
CA ALA A 860 6.10 -9.78 -10.30
C ALA A 860 6.56 -8.99 -9.07
N GLY A 861 6.06 -9.35 -7.89
CA GLY A 861 6.54 -8.87 -6.60
C GLY A 861 8.03 -9.17 -6.42
N LEU A 862 8.42 -10.44 -6.58
CA LEU A 862 9.82 -10.90 -6.46
C LEU A 862 10.76 -10.23 -7.46
N CYS A 863 10.36 -10.10 -8.73
CA CYS A 863 11.16 -9.45 -9.78
C CYS A 863 11.49 -7.98 -9.46
N ARG A 864 10.63 -7.30 -8.70
CA ARG A 864 10.78 -5.88 -8.40
C ARG A 864 11.29 -5.59 -6.99
N GLN A 865 11.59 -6.62 -6.18
CA GLN A 865 12.22 -6.45 -4.87
C GLN A 865 13.59 -5.76 -4.99
N GLY A 866 13.87 -4.82 -4.07
CA GLY A 866 15.13 -4.08 -3.99
C GLY A 866 15.22 -2.79 -4.83
N ARG A 867 14.16 -2.39 -5.57
CA ARG A 867 14.09 -1.07 -6.23
C ARG A 867 13.69 0.02 -5.21
N LYS A 868 14.12 1.28 -5.44
CA LYS A 868 13.90 2.44 -4.53
C LYS A 868 12.42 2.70 -4.18
N GLU A 869 11.50 2.24 -5.02
CA GLU A 869 10.06 2.39 -4.89
C GLU A 869 9.48 1.07 -4.33
N ASP A 870 9.63 0.87 -3.03
CA ASP A 870 9.46 -0.43 -2.35
C ASP A 870 7.99 -0.80 -2.10
N TYR A 871 7.16 -0.66 -3.13
CA TYR A 871 5.74 -0.96 -3.10
C TYR A 871 5.45 -2.47 -3.20
N TYR A 872 6.36 -3.23 -3.82
CA TYR A 872 6.18 -4.66 -4.14
C TYR A 872 6.52 -5.61 -2.98
N ARG A 873 7.15 -5.10 -1.92
CA ARG A 873 7.50 -5.84 -0.71
C ARG A 873 6.27 -6.18 0.14
N ASP A 874 5.43 -5.19 0.41
CA ASP A 874 4.20 -5.37 1.18
C ASP A 874 3.20 -6.25 0.40
N LEU A 875 3.28 -6.24 -0.93
CA LEU A 875 2.57 -7.17 -1.80
C LEU A 875 3.02 -8.63 -1.56
N THR A 876 4.33 -8.92 -1.70
CA THR A 876 4.86 -10.28 -1.49
C THR A 876 4.53 -10.78 -0.08
N LEU A 877 4.70 -9.93 0.93
CA LEU A 877 4.35 -10.26 2.32
C LEU A 877 2.86 -10.52 2.52
N LYS A 878 1.97 -9.67 1.99
CA LYS A 878 0.52 -9.89 2.16
C LYS A 878 0.03 -11.15 1.46
N LEU A 879 0.58 -11.49 0.30
CA LEU A 879 0.28 -12.77 -0.34
C LEU A 879 0.69 -13.94 0.58
N LEU A 880 1.88 -13.88 1.18
CA LEU A 880 2.37 -14.91 2.11
C LEU A 880 1.57 -14.97 3.42
N MET A 881 1.28 -13.83 4.03
CA MET A 881 0.49 -13.73 5.28
C MET A 881 -0.94 -14.25 5.11
N GLN A 882 -1.48 -14.27 3.89
CA GLN A 882 -2.80 -14.82 3.61
C GLN A 882 -2.83 -16.35 3.48
N GLY A 883 -1.71 -17.04 3.75
CA GLY A 883 -1.60 -18.48 3.51
C GLY A 883 -1.73 -18.85 2.03
N ARG A 884 -1.75 -17.85 1.13
CA ARG A 884 -1.53 -18.06 -0.30
C ARG A 884 -0.04 -18.32 -0.40
N LEU A 885 0.30 -19.60 -0.31
CA LEU A 885 1.63 -20.11 -0.62
C LEU A 885 1.60 -20.45 -2.11
N PRO A 886 1.72 -19.46 -3.04
CA PRO A 886 1.90 -19.84 -4.42
C PRO A 886 3.17 -20.71 -4.44
N GLN A 887 3.03 -21.91 -5.01
CA GLN A 887 4.11 -22.85 -5.26
C GLN A 887 5.00 -22.27 -6.35
N VAL A 888 5.69 -21.18 -6.00
CA VAL A 888 6.61 -20.46 -6.87
C VAL A 888 7.98 -21.00 -6.57
N ASP A 889 8.67 -21.42 -7.63
CA ASP A 889 10.10 -21.68 -7.53
C ASP A 889 10.81 -20.37 -7.16
N VAL A 890 11.30 -20.30 -5.93
CA VAL A 890 11.99 -19.11 -5.42
C VAL A 890 13.46 -19.06 -5.87
N ARG A 891 14.03 -20.18 -6.37
CA ARG A 891 15.45 -20.30 -6.75
C ARG A 891 15.91 -19.22 -7.74
N PRO A 892 15.17 -18.89 -8.81
CA PRO A 892 15.55 -17.81 -9.73
C PRO A 892 15.60 -16.43 -9.06
N HIS A 893 14.97 -16.27 -7.90
CA HIS A 893 14.80 -15.00 -7.20
C HIS A 893 15.67 -14.88 -5.92
N LEU A 894 16.27 -15.98 -5.44
CA LEU A 894 17.03 -16.02 -4.18
C LEU A 894 18.14 -14.95 -4.10
N ALA A 895 18.97 -14.83 -5.13
CA ALA A 895 20.05 -13.85 -5.15
C ALA A 895 19.56 -12.39 -5.05
N ARG A 896 18.38 -12.08 -5.61
CA ARG A 896 17.79 -10.74 -5.53
C ARG A 896 17.14 -10.49 -4.17
N ALA A 897 16.40 -11.45 -3.64
CA ALA A 897 15.82 -11.37 -2.30
C ALA A 897 16.91 -11.23 -1.22
N ALA A 898 18.00 -11.99 -1.36
CA ALA A 898 19.14 -11.93 -0.45
C ALA A 898 19.83 -10.56 -0.47
N ARG A 899 19.90 -9.86 -1.62
CA ARG A 899 20.41 -8.47 -1.68
C ARG A 899 19.64 -7.51 -0.77
N GLY A 900 18.35 -7.78 -0.53
CA GLY A 900 17.53 -7.05 0.44
C GLY A 900 18.05 -7.12 1.87
N LEU A 901 18.78 -8.19 2.23
CA LEU A 901 19.40 -8.35 3.55
C LEU A 901 20.53 -7.34 3.81
N ALA A 902 21.13 -6.79 2.76
CA ALA A 902 22.20 -5.79 2.86
C ALA A 902 21.68 -4.34 2.93
N VAL A 903 20.35 -4.13 2.86
CA VAL A 903 19.75 -2.79 2.83
C VAL A 903 19.89 -2.08 4.19
N ALA A 904 20.17 -0.78 4.14
CA ALA A 904 20.42 0.03 5.33
C ALA A 904 19.18 0.21 6.22
N GLN A 905 17.98 0.25 5.63
CA GLN A 905 16.72 0.45 6.36
C GLN A 905 16.28 -0.85 7.06
N PRO A 906 16.20 -0.87 8.42
CA PRO A 906 15.95 -2.10 9.18
C PRO A 906 14.65 -2.80 8.81
N ALA A 907 13.55 -2.05 8.67
CA ALA A 907 12.25 -2.64 8.34
C ALA A 907 12.26 -3.41 7.00
N GLN A 908 12.97 -2.92 5.98
CA GLN A 908 13.04 -3.62 4.69
C GLN A 908 13.88 -4.89 4.79
N ARG A 909 14.93 -4.83 5.61
CA ARG A 909 15.85 -5.94 5.83
C ARG A 909 15.20 -7.08 6.61
N GLU A 910 14.51 -6.79 7.71
CA GLU A 910 13.83 -7.83 8.52
C GLU A 910 12.74 -8.54 7.71
N VAL A 911 12.07 -7.83 6.80
CA VAL A 911 11.12 -8.47 5.88
C VAL A 911 11.79 -9.51 4.99
N CYS A 912 12.99 -9.23 4.47
CA CYS A 912 13.75 -10.22 3.71
C CYS A 912 14.20 -11.41 4.58
N VAL A 913 14.44 -11.19 5.87
CA VAL A 913 14.69 -12.26 6.85
C VAL A 913 13.46 -13.14 7.02
N ASP A 914 12.28 -12.53 7.22
CA ASP A 914 11.01 -13.25 7.36
C ASP A 914 10.68 -14.07 6.11
N LEU A 915 10.92 -13.50 4.92
CA LEU A 915 10.75 -14.20 3.65
C LEU A 915 11.64 -15.44 3.54
N MET A 916 12.93 -15.31 3.86
CA MET A 916 13.87 -16.42 3.79
C MET A 916 13.59 -17.49 4.86
N ALA A 917 13.21 -17.07 6.08
CA ALA A 917 12.79 -17.98 7.13
C ALA A 917 11.54 -18.76 6.73
N GLN A 918 10.57 -18.09 6.12
CA GLN A 918 9.36 -18.72 5.60
C GLN A 918 9.67 -19.74 4.50
N TRP A 919 10.54 -19.40 3.54
CA TRP A 919 10.96 -20.33 2.47
C TRP A 919 11.71 -21.57 2.97
N LEU A 920 12.47 -21.44 4.06
CA LEU A 920 13.07 -22.58 4.74
C LEU A 920 11.99 -23.44 5.42
N ASN A 921 11.06 -22.80 6.12
CA ASN A 921 10.02 -23.49 6.87
C ASN A 921 9.05 -24.25 5.98
N ASP A 922 8.65 -23.69 4.83
CA ASP A 922 7.73 -24.33 3.89
C ASP A 922 8.41 -25.16 2.79
N GLY A 923 9.74 -25.32 2.84
CA GLY A 923 10.48 -26.24 1.95
C GLY A 923 10.75 -25.71 0.54
N ARG A 924 10.40 -24.45 0.24
CA ARG A 924 10.70 -23.81 -1.06
C ARG A 924 12.18 -23.50 -1.26
N MET A 925 12.94 -23.45 -0.18
CA MET A 925 14.39 -23.27 -0.20
C MET A 925 15.03 -24.31 0.73
N THR A 926 16.03 -25.06 0.25
CA THR A 926 16.85 -25.88 1.15
C THR A 926 17.83 -24.99 1.93
N PRO A 927 18.27 -25.41 3.13
CA PRO A 927 19.36 -24.74 3.83
C PRO A 927 20.64 -24.63 2.98
N VAL A 928 20.88 -25.59 2.08
CA VAL A 928 22.05 -25.59 1.19
C VAL A 928 21.93 -24.50 0.12
N ASP A 929 20.79 -24.37 -0.55
CA ASP A 929 20.53 -23.33 -1.55
C ASP A 929 20.60 -21.92 -0.95
N GLY A 930 20.00 -21.77 0.23
CA GLY A 930 20.07 -20.54 1.01
C GLY A 930 21.51 -20.20 1.38
N ALA A 931 22.29 -21.18 1.83
CA ALA A 931 23.68 -20.99 2.20
C ALA A 931 24.58 -20.60 1.01
N ILE A 932 24.39 -21.19 -0.18
CA ILE A 932 25.12 -20.79 -1.40
C ILE A 932 24.88 -19.31 -1.72
N THR A 933 23.60 -18.91 -1.68
CA THR A 933 23.18 -17.55 -1.97
C THR A 933 23.77 -16.56 -0.97
N LEU A 934 23.66 -16.87 0.34
CA LEU A 934 24.19 -16.03 1.41
C LEU A 934 25.72 -15.97 1.40
N ALA A 935 26.43 -17.07 1.12
CA ALA A 935 27.88 -17.10 1.01
C ALA A 935 28.38 -16.17 -0.11
N THR A 936 27.69 -16.20 -1.26
CA THR A 936 27.96 -15.30 -2.39
C THR A 936 27.75 -13.84 -1.98
N LEU A 937 26.62 -13.53 -1.34
CA LEU A 937 26.30 -12.18 -0.87
C LEU A 937 27.30 -11.68 0.19
N ILE A 938 27.70 -12.54 1.12
CA ILE A 938 28.73 -12.23 2.13
C ILE A 938 30.01 -11.83 1.43
N ARG A 939 30.45 -12.54 0.38
CA ARG A 939 31.68 -12.22 -0.36
C ARG A 939 31.56 -10.89 -1.12
N GLU A 940 30.48 -10.71 -1.88
CA GLU A 940 30.24 -9.52 -2.72
C GLU A 940 30.01 -8.22 -1.91
N THR A 941 29.46 -8.32 -0.70
CA THR A 941 29.14 -7.14 0.10
C THR A 941 30.42 -6.49 0.65
N GLY A 942 30.84 -5.38 0.05
CA GLY A 942 31.94 -4.54 0.51
C GLY A 942 31.52 -3.55 1.60
N GLN A 943 31.07 -2.36 1.19
CA GLN A 943 30.48 -1.37 2.11
C GLN A 943 29.06 -1.80 2.52
N GLY A 944 28.69 -1.61 3.79
CA GLY A 944 27.35 -1.97 4.29
C GLY A 944 27.23 -3.39 4.88
N PHE A 945 28.33 -4.15 4.98
CA PHE A 945 28.34 -5.50 5.58
C PHE A 945 27.75 -5.56 7.00
N ALA A 946 27.84 -4.47 7.77
CA ALA A 946 27.22 -4.41 9.10
C ALA A 946 25.70 -4.61 9.07
N HIS A 947 25.01 -4.20 7.99
CA HIS A 947 23.57 -4.44 7.81
C HIS A 947 23.31 -5.91 7.49
N LEU A 948 24.09 -6.49 6.58
CA LEU A 948 24.01 -7.92 6.28
C LEU A 948 24.28 -8.77 7.53
N ASN A 949 25.29 -8.42 8.33
CA ASN A 949 25.59 -9.11 9.58
C ASN A 949 24.42 -9.08 10.57
N GLN A 950 23.68 -7.97 10.64
CA GLN A 950 22.45 -7.88 11.45
C GLN A 950 21.36 -8.82 10.90
N ALA A 951 21.15 -8.87 9.58
CA ALA A 951 20.21 -9.80 8.97
C ALA A 951 20.57 -11.27 9.22
N LEU A 952 21.86 -11.63 9.12
CA LEU A 952 22.33 -12.98 9.43
C LEU A 952 22.08 -13.35 10.90
N ALA A 953 22.25 -12.39 11.81
CA ALA A 953 21.89 -12.58 13.22
C ALA A 953 20.38 -12.74 13.41
N SER A 954 19.54 -11.94 12.73
CA SER A 954 18.09 -12.11 12.78
C SER A 954 17.65 -13.47 12.22
N LEU A 955 18.17 -13.88 11.05
CA LEU A 955 17.84 -15.17 10.42
C LEU A 955 18.27 -16.36 11.26
N ARG A 956 19.37 -16.27 12.00
CA ARG A 956 19.78 -17.31 12.95
C ARG A 956 18.73 -17.57 14.02
N VAL A 957 18.09 -16.51 14.50
CA VAL A 957 17.14 -16.56 15.63
C VAL A 957 15.75 -17.05 15.19
N THR A 958 15.48 -17.20 13.88
CA THR A 958 14.17 -17.67 13.40
C THR A 958 13.94 -19.18 13.60
N GLY A 959 14.96 -19.96 14.00
CA GLY A 959 14.84 -21.38 14.32
C GLY A 959 16.01 -22.24 13.81
N PRO A 960 15.93 -23.58 13.99
CA PRO A 960 17.01 -24.51 13.63
C PRO A 960 17.43 -24.43 12.16
N LEU A 961 16.47 -24.31 11.23
CA LEU A 961 16.73 -24.18 9.79
C LEU A 961 17.47 -22.88 9.46
N GLY A 962 17.08 -21.76 10.06
CA GLY A 962 17.74 -20.47 9.89
C GLY A 962 19.17 -20.49 10.41
N SER A 963 19.37 -21.04 11.62
CA SER A 963 20.69 -21.19 12.24
C SER A 963 21.63 -22.07 11.40
N ALA A 964 21.17 -23.25 10.96
CA ALA A 964 21.97 -24.15 10.13
C ALA A 964 22.33 -23.55 8.76
N THR A 965 21.40 -22.80 8.14
CA THR A 965 21.63 -22.08 6.88
C THR A 965 22.72 -21.00 7.03
N VAL A 966 22.66 -20.21 8.12
CA VAL A 966 23.66 -19.17 8.41
C VAL A 966 25.03 -19.77 8.72
N LEU A 967 25.08 -20.87 9.49
CA LEU A 967 26.32 -21.59 9.78
C LEU A 967 27.01 -22.02 8.47
N LEU A 968 26.29 -22.75 7.62
CA LEU A 968 26.81 -23.24 6.35
C LEU A 968 27.22 -22.08 5.40
N ALA A 969 26.47 -20.98 5.40
CA ALA A 969 26.80 -19.79 4.61
C ALA A 969 28.14 -19.16 5.02
N LEU A 970 28.37 -19.02 6.34
CA LEU A 970 29.62 -18.47 6.89
C LEU A 970 30.80 -19.38 6.59
N GLU A 971 30.64 -20.69 6.79
CA GLU A 971 31.66 -21.68 6.46
C GLU A 971 32.04 -21.64 4.98
N ARG A 972 31.05 -21.65 4.08
CA ARG A 972 31.31 -21.57 2.63
C ARG A 972 31.91 -20.23 2.19
N ALA A 973 31.50 -19.12 2.81
CA ALA A 973 32.11 -17.82 2.53
C ALA A 973 33.59 -17.77 2.91
N ILE A 974 33.97 -18.41 4.03
CA ILE A 974 35.36 -18.53 4.48
C ILE A 974 36.13 -19.51 3.58
N GLY A 975 35.55 -20.68 3.29
CA GLY A 975 36.16 -21.71 2.44
C GLY A 975 36.40 -21.28 1.00
N GLY A 976 35.61 -20.33 0.47
CA GLY A 976 35.85 -19.65 -0.80
C GLY A 976 37.01 -18.65 -0.80
N GLY A 977 37.77 -18.57 0.30
CA GLY A 977 38.91 -17.69 0.50
C GLY A 977 38.55 -16.33 1.09
N VAL A 978 39.37 -15.89 2.05
CA VAL A 978 39.23 -14.58 2.74
C VAL A 978 40.18 -13.50 2.20
N ALA A 979 40.99 -13.83 1.18
CA ALA A 979 41.88 -12.90 0.51
C ALA A 979 41.06 -11.79 -0.18
N GLY A 980 41.18 -10.55 0.33
CA GLY A 980 40.40 -9.40 -0.13
C GLY A 980 39.31 -8.93 0.84
N PHE A 981 39.08 -9.61 1.97
CA PHE A 981 38.16 -9.11 2.99
C PHE A 981 38.78 -7.97 3.80
N PRO A 982 38.09 -6.83 3.99
CA PRO A 982 38.49 -5.83 4.96
C PRO A 982 38.58 -6.43 6.37
N SER A 983 39.56 -6.01 7.17
CA SER A 983 39.80 -6.54 8.54
C SER A 983 38.55 -6.49 9.42
N ARG A 984 37.75 -5.41 9.34
CA ARG A 984 36.49 -5.25 10.06
C ARG A 984 35.43 -6.28 9.63
N LYS A 985 35.34 -6.58 8.33
CA LYS A 985 34.40 -7.58 7.80
C LYS A 985 34.79 -8.98 8.26
N LEU A 986 36.08 -9.33 8.13
CA LEU A 986 36.61 -10.62 8.59
C LEU A 986 36.36 -10.81 10.09
N SER A 987 36.60 -9.78 10.91
CA SER A 987 36.34 -9.82 12.35
C SER A 987 34.86 -10.08 12.68
N LEU A 988 33.92 -9.43 11.98
CA LEU A 988 32.48 -9.63 12.16
C LEU A 988 32.02 -11.03 11.71
N ILE A 989 32.57 -11.55 10.61
CA ILE A 989 32.27 -12.92 10.14
C ILE A 989 32.72 -13.95 11.18
N LEU A 990 33.92 -13.81 11.73
CA LEU A 990 34.45 -14.72 12.75
C LEU A 990 33.67 -14.63 14.07
N ASP A 991 33.25 -13.43 14.48
CA ASP A 991 32.38 -13.24 15.65
C ASP A 991 31.04 -13.94 15.43
N GLN A 992 30.41 -13.71 14.28
CA GLN A 992 29.11 -14.32 13.96
C GLN A 992 29.21 -15.85 13.92
N LEU A 993 30.28 -16.40 13.33
CA LEU A 993 30.54 -17.84 13.32
C LEU A 993 30.74 -18.38 14.74
N SER A 994 31.50 -17.70 15.59
CA SER A 994 31.66 -18.07 17.01
C SER A 994 30.32 -18.10 17.71
N THR A 995 29.49 -17.06 17.54
CA THR A 995 28.18 -17.01 18.21
C THR A 995 27.23 -18.10 17.72
N VAL A 996 27.21 -18.43 16.42
CA VAL A 996 26.40 -19.54 15.89
C VAL A 996 26.86 -20.88 16.47
N LEU A 997 28.16 -21.07 16.64
CA LEU A 997 28.73 -22.27 17.25
C LEU A 997 28.50 -22.28 18.77
N GLU A 998 28.54 -21.16 19.49
CA GLU A 998 28.16 -21.10 20.91
C GLU A 998 26.72 -21.57 21.15
N ASP A 999 25.82 -21.21 20.25
CA ASP A 999 24.40 -21.59 20.30
C ASP A 999 24.14 -23.04 19.83
N THR A 1000 25.16 -23.78 19.37
CA THR A 1000 24.98 -25.13 18.79
C THR A 1000 26.04 -26.16 19.23
N PRO A 1001 25.71 -27.46 19.29
CA PRO A 1001 26.69 -28.51 19.63
C PRO A 1001 27.66 -28.82 18.47
N TYR A 1002 27.65 -28.05 17.38
CA TYR A 1002 28.43 -28.32 16.19
C TYR A 1002 29.83 -27.68 16.25
N ALA A 1003 30.74 -28.23 15.45
CA ALA A 1003 32.03 -27.66 15.11
C ALA A 1003 32.03 -27.23 13.63
N VAL A 1004 33.07 -26.51 13.19
CA VAL A 1004 33.22 -26.12 11.78
C VAL A 1004 33.29 -27.38 10.92
N SER A 1005 32.30 -27.57 10.05
CA SER A 1005 32.06 -28.82 9.32
C SER A 1005 32.63 -28.85 7.90
N GLU A 1006 32.64 -27.72 7.20
CA GLU A 1006 33.20 -27.60 5.85
C GLU A 1006 34.74 -27.69 5.85
N PRO A 1007 35.35 -28.66 5.13
CA PRO A 1007 36.81 -28.85 5.10
C PRO A 1007 37.57 -27.62 4.59
N ALA A 1008 37.08 -27.00 3.51
CA ALA A 1008 37.70 -25.80 2.94
C ALA A 1008 37.70 -24.61 3.91
N ALA A 1009 36.66 -24.48 4.75
CA ALA A 1009 36.60 -23.45 5.78
C ALA A 1009 37.65 -23.68 6.87
N ARG A 1010 37.85 -24.94 7.28
CA ARG A 1010 38.89 -25.32 8.26
C ARG A 1010 40.29 -25.06 7.74
N ASP A 1011 40.57 -25.35 6.48
CA ASP A 1011 41.89 -25.08 5.86
C ASP A 1011 42.21 -23.59 5.83
N VAL A 1012 41.21 -22.74 5.55
CA VAL A 1012 41.37 -21.30 5.60
C VAL A 1012 41.54 -20.80 7.04
N LEU A 1013 40.78 -21.34 8.00
CA LEU A 1013 40.92 -21.00 9.42
C LEU A 1013 42.28 -21.44 9.99
N SER A 1014 42.80 -22.61 9.59
CA SER A 1014 44.12 -23.09 10.01
C SER A 1014 45.22 -22.20 9.44
N THR A 1015 45.08 -21.75 8.19
CA THR A 1015 45.97 -20.75 7.58
C THR A 1015 45.93 -19.43 8.38
N LEU A 1016 44.74 -18.92 8.72
CA LEU A 1016 44.58 -17.70 9.54
C LEU A 1016 45.16 -17.83 10.96
N ALA A 1017 45.07 -19.02 11.55
CA ALA A 1017 45.61 -19.34 12.88
C ALA A 1017 47.15 -19.28 12.94
N THR A 1018 47.84 -19.43 11.81
CA THR A 1018 49.31 -19.39 11.73
C THR A 1018 49.89 -17.98 11.50
N VAL A 1019 49.06 -16.97 11.20
CA VAL A 1019 49.52 -15.60 10.92
C VAL A 1019 50.10 -14.92 12.17
N LYS A 1020 51.25 -14.22 12.05
CA LYS A 1020 51.89 -13.50 13.17
C LYS A 1020 51.05 -12.30 13.65
N LYS A 1021 50.70 -12.28 14.94
CA LYS A 1021 50.12 -11.15 15.71
C LYS A 1021 48.89 -10.48 15.05
N SER A 1022 47.71 -11.11 15.10
CA SER A 1022 46.44 -10.46 14.69
C SER A 1022 45.23 -10.95 15.50
N VAL A 1023 44.21 -10.09 15.68
CA VAL A 1023 42.94 -10.44 16.35
C VAL A 1023 42.20 -11.57 15.62
N SER A 1024 42.33 -11.64 14.29
CA SER A 1024 41.77 -12.72 13.48
C SER A 1024 42.40 -14.09 13.78
N ARG A 1025 43.68 -14.11 14.16
CA ARG A 1025 44.39 -15.34 14.60
C ARG A 1025 43.74 -15.94 15.83
N ASP A 1026 43.50 -15.11 16.84
CA ASP A 1026 43.00 -15.57 18.14
C ASP A 1026 41.55 -16.06 18.01
N LYS A 1027 40.73 -15.37 17.21
CA LYS A 1027 39.37 -15.82 16.84
C LYS A 1027 39.38 -17.12 16.04
N ALA A 1028 40.28 -17.27 15.06
CA ALA A 1028 40.40 -18.50 14.28
C ALA A 1028 40.84 -19.70 15.16
N ASN A 1029 41.79 -19.49 16.08
CA ASN A 1029 42.21 -20.51 17.04
C ASN A 1029 41.05 -20.95 17.95
N ALA A 1030 40.26 -20.01 18.48
CA ALA A 1030 39.11 -20.30 19.32
C ALA A 1030 38.01 -21.12 18.59
N LEU A 1031 37.91 -20.98 17.27
CA LEU A 1031 36.97 -21.76 16.45
C LEU A 1031 37.49 -23.19 16.17
N LEU A 1032 38.82 -23.38 16.11
CA LEU A 1032 39.46 -24.66 15.81
C LEU A 1032 39.65 -25.58 17.04
N THR A 1033 39.55 -25.05 18.27
CA THR A 1033 39.68 -25.84 19.52
C THR A 1033 38.52 -26.81 19.75
N ARG A 1034 37.41 -26.67 19.03
CA ARG A 1034 36.29 -27.62 19.11
C ARG A 1034 36.60 -28.89 18.30
N PRO A 1035 36.57 -30.08 18.94
CA PRO A 1035 36.86 -31.34 18.26
C PRO A 1035 35.79 -31.65 17.21
N LEU A 1036 36.23 -32.05 16.01
CA LEU A 1036 35.35 -32.58 14.98
C LEU A 1036 35.02 -34.03 15.32
N MET A 1037 33.75 -34.36 15.54
CA MET A 1037 33.31 -35.74 15.71
C MET A 1037 33.17 -36.38 14.33
N THR A 1038 33.89 -37.47 14.07
CA THR A 1038 34.05 -38.09 12.75
C THR A 1038 32.76 -38.66 12.13
N ASP A 1039 31.67 -38.77 12.89
CA ASP A 1039 30.38 -39.33 12.45
C ASP A 1039 29.18 -38.37 12.61
N GLN A 1040 29.41 -37.08 12.85
CA GLN A 1040 28.32 -36.11 13.06
C GLN A 1040 27.73 -35.64 11.71
N PRO A 1041 26.42 -35.82 11.45
CA PRO A 1041 25.78 -35.31 10.23
C PRO A 1041 25.77 -33.78 10.23
N PRO A 1042 25.81 -33.13 9.05
CA PRO A 1042 25.77 -31.68 8.93
C PRO A 1042 24.57 -31.08 9.67
N ALA A 1043 24.75 -29.90 10.27
CA ALA A 1043 23.73 -29.22 11.06
C ALA A 1043 22.39 -29.04 10.30
N TRP A 1044 22.45 -28.84 8.98
CA TRP A 1044 21.25 -28.67 8.15
C TRP A 1044 20.44 -29.96 7.97
N VAL A 1045 21.07 -31.14 8.03
CA VAL A 1045 20.40 -32.44 7.92
C VAL A 1045 19.54 -32.68 9.16
N LEU A 1046 20.10 -32.41 10.34
CA LEU A 1046 19.38 -32.52 11.61
C LEU A 1046 18.29 -31.44 11.76
N ALA A 1047 18.51 -30.23 11.21
CA ALA A 1047 17.50 -29.17 11.22
C ALA A 1047 16.27 -29.49 10.34
N LEU A 1048 16.42 -30.29 9.28
CA LEU A 1048 15.31 -30.75 8.44
C LEU A 1048 14.46 -31.85 9.09
N ALA A 1049 15.02 -32.52 10.10
CA ALA A 1049 14.41 -33.63 10.85
C ALA A 1049 14.05 -33.16 12.29
N PRO A 1050 12.91 -32.49 12.50
CA PRO A 1050 12.56 -31.91 13.80
C PRO A 1050 12.39 -32.99 14.89
N PRO A 1051 12.71 -32.68 16.17
CA PRO A 1051 12.57 -33.61 17.27
C PRO A 1051 11.09 -33.89 17.61
N ALA A 1052 10.84 -34.96 18.39
CA ALA A 1052 9.51 -35.51 18.66
C ALA A 1052 8.51 -34.58 19.41
N GLY A 1053 8.84 -33.31 19.67
CA GLY A 1053 8.02 -32.34 20.40
C GLY A 1053 7.55 -31.11 19.61
N GLU A 1054 7.84 -31.02 18.30
CA GLU A 1054 7.34 -29.96 17.40
C GLU A 1054 6.23 -30.43 16.47
#